data_AF-A0A2G8SHX6-F1
#
_entry.id   AF-A0A2G8SHX6-F1
#
_cell.length_a   1.000
_cell.length_b   1.000
_cell.length_c   1.000
_cell.angle_alpha   90.00
_cell.angle_beta   90.00
_cell.angle_gamma   90.00
#
_symmetry.space_group_name_H-M   'P 1'
#
loop_
_entity.id
_entity.type
_entity.pdbx_description
1 polymer ?
#
loop_
_entity_poly.entity_id
_entity_poly.type
_entity_poly.pdbx_seq_one_letter_code
_entity_poly.pdbx_strand_id
1 'polypeptide(L)'
;MSNQVRFVHGTKLSDSPAKPFNGNSGHTNTKPDLARNRAELCFNMHGKITIVDYTKFVELFLPPLQDDKTAHVNIFENIPRPKGEPDMYKELLPSASLTRWLKPKAINDAKICPGFKLVATPYQADKTDSSKQAVDLGLYRAKDAPKREKDKPYPAVDWFGLDLPMECKADETEQDAFDENQPNGEPTGDKRRDALGQAFSYVELIVKRQHRMFVFMLFFLGNSVRIARFDRSGVFVTRKFDYKVDGQFLVDFLHRYSRLSDKERGYDPTVSRILPNTSLYNAMRQRANDKEEDDPRDYVRALFQKSLNTHWPWWKVEVHAHEPRGKTRKQRNHTVVRKFAVGMPHFQAPGVAGRGTRGYVALPVQDDDTIAEDAQFVYLKDAWRVDHDGIDREGVTLQFLNDKGVQFIPTLVCHGDLPGQTTKSQVHWKEFHPGEKKSPLKKHTHYRLVVKEVGLPLEAFRGSSSQLCRILFFCLQAHARAFKAGIIHRDISAGNMLLYRDDQGRWYGLLNDWELSKKVDDGPPEGRQPDRTGTWQYMSANALNDPTRKIMIQDELESFFHVLLYYAIRFFPHNLGDDHIGQFLHDYFDAYTPNTLGYRCGRAKLEAMQYGSISLKLYNPEQNKNVKLRFLWPSPPKPSTATLEPKDESSSSALSSSPSPAERALPPTHSISSAERSPSPVFSAIDGSDLTSLPSEPEDPPKDVNEPVHPLNEIIHELLSWFEAHYAFEDPPLPPSTQETAPADAPNASDDMGIMQLDEEDMAMMANRRGRKVEDTAEKLLEDEERRKNLETHSAMLALLYDSLNTKKWPADDKGPDKKPKEGYVPPKSAVPTNSTVTGSKRRSMDSEPEEQPGATKRSRT
;
A
#
# COMPACT_ATOMS: atom_id res chain seq x y z
N MET A 1 28.73 -27.54 43.81
CA MET A 1 27.32 -27.08 43.96
C MET A 1 27.30 -25.63 43.48
N SER A 2 26.75 -25.27 42.32
CA SER A 2 25.37 -25.48 41.83
C SER A 2 24.35 -24.55 42.46
N ASN A 3 24.00 -23.49 41.73
CA ASN A 3 22.62 -23.01 41.60
C ASN A 3 22.46 -22.40 40.20
N GLN A 4 21.82 -23.13 39.29
CA GLN A 4 21.57 -22.68 37.93
C GLN A 4 20.30 -21.83 37.88
N VAL A 5 20.42 -20.53 37.57
CA VAL A 5 19.28 -19.77 37.05
C VAL A 5 19.08 -20.18 35.58
N ARG A 6 18.04 -20.96 35.31
CA ARG A 6 17.69 -21.40 33.94
C ARG A 6 17.12 -20.24 33.14
N PHE A 7 17.96 -19.58 32.34
CA PHE A 7 17.48 -18.72 31.26
C PHE A 7 16.80 -19.57 30.19
N VAL A 8 15.49 -19.39 30.04
CA VAL A 8 14.68 -20.05 29.00
C VAL A 8 15.18 -19.60 27.62
N HIS A 9 15.33 -20.56 26.70
CA HIS A 9 15.99 -20.34 25.42
C HIS A 9 15.20 -19.46 24.45
N GLY A 10 15.92 -18.51 23.83
CA GLY A 10 15.76 -18.15 22.43
C GLY A 10 14.42 -17.53 22.02
N THR A 11 14.31 -16.22 22.19
CA THR A 11 13.38 -15.39 21.40
C THR A 11 13.65 -15.60 19.91
N LYS A 12 12.74 -16.30 19.23
CA LYS A 12 12.80 -16.48 17.77
C LYS A 12 12.45 -15.15 17.10
N LEU A 13 13.45 -14.45 16.56
CA LEU A 13 13.23 -13.34 15.63
C LEU A 13 12.35 -13.83 14.46
N SER A 14 11.17 -13.25 14.32
CA SER A 14 10.12 -13.72 13.41
C SER A 14 9.64 -12.59 12.49
N ASP A 15 10.39 -12.34 11.41
CA ASP A 15 10.03 -11.40 10.34
C ASP A 15 8.87 -11.94 9.47
N SER A 16 7.70 -12.14 10.09
CA SER A 16 6.44 -12.30 9.35
C SER A 16 6.17 -11.03 8.52
N PRO A 17 5.56 -11.15 7.32
CA PRO A 17 5.05 -9.97 6.63
C PRO A 17 3.98 -9.34 7.52
N ALA A 18 4.12 -8.04 7.73
CA ALA A 18 3.41 -7.33 8.77
C ALA A 18 1.89 -7.35 8.54
N LYS A 19 1.13 -7.57 9.63
CA LYS A 19 -0.10 -6.80 9.85
C LYS A 19 -0.56 -6.75 11.31
N PRO A 20 -0.31 -5.62 11.98
CA PRO A 20 -1.37 -4.89 12.66
C PRO A 20 -1.92 -3.81 11.72
N PHE A 21 -1.02 -3.11 11.01
CA PHE A 21 -1.37 -2.05 10.07
C PHE A 21 -0.62 -2.29 8.76
N ASN A 22 -1.42 -2.47 7.72
CA ASN A 22 -1.02 -2.31 6.33
C ASN A 22 -2.02 -1.31 5.74
N GLY A 23 -1.57 -0.13 5.33
CA GLY A 23 -2.31 0.87 4.55
C GLY A 23 -1.83 0.95 3.10
N ASN A 24 -1.03 -0.02 2.67
CA ASN A 24 -0.07 0.10 1.59
C ASN A 24 -0.36 -0.83 0.40
N SER A 25 -1.59 -1.34 0.30
CA SER A 25 -2.21 -1.66 -0.99
C SER A 25 -3.45 -0.79 -1.20
N GLY A 26 -3.74 -0.41 -2.45
CA GLY A 26 -5.00 0.24 -2.81
C GLY A 26 -6.23 -0.65 -2.56
N HIS A 27 -6.01 -1.92 -2.25
CA HIS A 27 -7.01 -2.91 -1.87
C HIS A 27 -7.22 -3.00 -0.34
N THR A 28 -6.40 -2.33 0.50
CA THR A 28 -6.76 -2.11 1.91
C THR A 28 -8.06 -1.33 1.98
N ASN A 29 -8.98 -1.74 2.85
CA ASN A 29 -10.34 -1.18 2.88
C ASN A 29 -10.52 -0.14 3.97
N THR A 30 -9.49 0.06 4.81
CA THR A 30 -9.44 1.03 5.89
C THR A 30 -9.02 2.42 5.43
N LYS A 31 -9.57 3.47 6.04
CA LYS A 31 -9.20 4.88 5.79
C LYS A 31 -7.69 5.12 5.93
N PRO A 32 -7.05 5.79 4.95
CA PRO A 32 -5.69 6.28 5.10
C PRO A 32 -5.57 7.25 6.30
N ASP A 33 -4.60 6.99 7.16
CA ASP A 33 -4.27 7.80 8.33
C ASP A 33 -2.74 7.92 8.45
N LEU A 34 -2.26 9.13 8.74
CA LEU A 34 -0.85 9.42 8.89
C LEU A 34 -0.26 8.78 10.16
N ALA A 35 -1.02 8.72 11.27
CA ALA A 35 -0.54 8.07 12.49
C ALA A 35 -0.38 6.55 12.28
N ARG A 36 -1.37 5.92 11.62
CA ARG A 36 -1.30 4.52 11.16
C ARG A 36 -0.12 4.26 10.21
N ASN A 37 0.12 5.12 9.20
CA ASN A 37 1.28 4.94 8.31
C ASN A 37 2.60 5.05 9.10
N ARG A 38 2.71 6.02 10.02
CA ARG A 38 3.89 6.16 10.89
C ARG A 38 4.11 4.93 11.79
N ALA A 39 3.05 4.35 12.35
CA ALA A 39 3.12 3.11 13.12
C ALA A 39 3.52 1.89 12.26
N GLU A 40 3.02 1.78 11.04
CA GLU A 40 3.42 0.75 10.08
C GLU A 40 4.88 0.91 9.64
N LEU A 41 5.34 2.13 9.38
CA LEU A 41 6.74 2.42 9.07
C LEU A 41 7.66 2.03 10.23
N CYS A 42 7.31 2.35 11.48
CA CYS A 42 8.06 1.88 12.64
C CYS A 42 8.09 0.34 12.73
N PHE A 43 6.95 -0.35 12.54
CA PHE A 43 6.90 -1.81 12.56
C PHE A 43 7.79 -2.43 11.46
N ASN A 44 7.71 -1.92 10.23
CA ASN A 44 8.52 -2.42 9.11
C ASN A 44 10.03 -2.16 9.29
N MET A 45 10.41 -1.22 10.15
CA MET A 45 11.79 -0.89 10.52
C MET A 45 12.25 -1.49 11.86
N HIS A 46 11.41 -2.29 12.53
CA HIS A 46 11.76 -2.99 13.77
C HIS A 46 12.98 -3.89 13.58
N GLY A 47 13.96 -3.80 14.49
CA GLY A 47 15.24 -4.52 14.46
C GLY A 47 16.24 -4.02 13.41
N LYS A 48 15.96 -2.91 12.71
CA LYS A 48 16.73 -2.46 11.52
C LYS A 48 17.47 -1.14 11.73
N ILE A 49 17.57 -0.66 12.96
CA ILE A 49 18.34 0.52 13.36
C ILE A 49 19.68 0.06 13.97
N THR A 50 20.75 0.82 13.78
CA THR A 50 22.04 0.61 14.45
C THR A 50 22.66 1.95 14.83
N ILE A 51 22.98 2.09 16.11
CA ILE A 51 23.56 3.32 16.68
C ILE A 51 25.08 3.14 16.78
N VAL A 52 25.84 4.10 16.23
CA VAL A 52 27.31 4.04 16.16
C VAL A 52 27.94 5.38 16.57
N ASP A 53 29.22 5.38 16.91
CA ASP A 53 29.92 6.64 17.20
C ASP A 53 30.20 7.44 15.91
N TYR A 54 30.24 8.78 16.00
CA TYR A 54 30.37 9.69 14.86
C TYR A 54 31.54 9.32 13.92
N THR A 55 32.74 9.09 14.47
CA THR A 55 33.94 8.77 13.69
C THR A 55 33.75 7.51 12.84
N LYS A 56 33.09 6.48 13.38
CA LYS A 56 32.80 5.24 12.66
C LYS A 56 31.67 5.41 11.65
N PHE A 57 30.68 6.27 11.92
CA PHE A 57 29.68 6.64 10.91
C PHE A 57 30.32 7.30 9.67
N VAL A 58 31.26 8.22 9.89
CA VAL A 58 32.02 8.87 8.81
C VAL A 58 32.86 7.84 8.04
N GLU A 59 33.60 6.98 8.74
CA GLU A 59 34.42 5.90 8.15
C GLU A 59 33.61 4.96 7.23
N LEU A 60 32.40 4.58 7.62
CA LEU A 60 31.56 3.62 6.90
C LEU A 60 30.84 4.22 5.67
N PHE A 61 30.45 5.50 5.74
CA PHE A 61 29.47 6.09 4.82
C PHE A 61 29.95 7.32 4.05
N LEU A 62 31.09 7.91 4.39
CA LEU A 62 31.67 9.05 3.66
C LEU A 62 33.06 8.68 3.12
N PRO A 63 33.43 9.13 1.91
CA PRO A 63 34.79 8.98 1.41
C PRO A 63 35.79 9.74 2.31
N PRO A 64 37.04 9.26 2.43
CA PRO A 64 38.09 10.01 3.09
C PRO A 64 38.38 11.30 2.31
N LEU A 65 38.57 12.41 3.02
CA LEU A 65 38.98 13.67 2.42
C LEU A 65 40.44 13.58 1.95
N GLN A 66 40.66 13.82 0.66
CA GLN A 66 41.99 14.15 0.14
C GLN A 66 42.27 15.63 0.39
N ASP A 67 43.47 15.93 0.91
CA ASP A 67 44.03 17.28 1.07
C ASP A 67 43.23 18.30 1.90
N ASP A 68 42.27 17.89 2.75
CA ASP A 68 41.64 18.85 3.68
C ASP A 68 42.59 19.22 4.83
N LYS A 69 43.28 20.36 4.64
CA LYS A 69 44.15 21.02 5.62
C LYS A 69 43.40 22.02 6.50
N THR A 70 42.07 22.09 6.39
CA THR A 70 41.25 23.08 7.09
C THR A 70 40.86 22.54 8.46
N ALA A 71 41.24 23.24 9.53
CA ALA A 71 40.74 22.95 10.86
C ALA A 71 39.26 23.39 10.94
N HIS A 72 38.35 22.42 11.09
CA HIS A 72 36.91 22.68 11.21
C HIS A 72 36.59 23.29 12.58
N VAL A 73 36.52 24.63 12.63
CA VAL A 73 36.18 25.37 13.85
C VAL A 73 34.69 25.24 14.15
N ASN A 74 34.35 25.03 15.42
CA ASN A 74 32.96 25.01 15.89
C ASN A 74 32.31 26.40 15.73
N ILE A 75 31.33 26.51 14.82
CA ILE A 75 30.59 27.77 14.54
C ILE A 75 29.33 27.95 15.40
N PHE A 76 29.00 26.99 16.26
CA PHE A 76 27.73 26.89 16.97
C PHE A 76 27.83 27.18 18.49
N GLU A 77 29.04 27.15 19.07
CA GLU A 77 29.34 27.43 20.49
C GLU A 77 28.51 28.59 21.08
N ASN A 78 28.44 29.71 20.33
CA ASN A 78 27.82 30.97 20.76
C ASN A 78 26.31 31.08 20.42
N ILE A 79 25.67 29.99 19.98
CA ILE A 79 24.21 29.96 19.75
C ILE A 79 23.47 29.86 21.09
N PRO A 80 22.44 30.69 21.37
CA PRO A 80 21.65 30.57 22.60
C PRO A 80 20.87 29.25 22.64
N ARG A 81 20.68 28.68 23.84
CA ARG A 81 19.84 27.47 23.99
C ARG A 81 18.42 27.77 23.49
N PRO A 82 17.83 26.96 22.59
CA PRO A 82 16.47 27.19 22.11
C PRO A 82 15.45 27.07 23.26
N LYS A 83 14.42 27.92 23.26
CA LYS A 83 13.29 27.82 24.21
C LYS A 83 12.14 26.99 23.66
N GLY A 84 12.20 26.67 22.37
CA GLY A 84 11.25 25.84 21.63
C GLY A 84 11.75 25.62 20.21
N GLU A 85 11.09 24.71 19.48
CA GLU A 85 11.39 24.35 18.09
C GLU A 85 11.50 25.61 17.18
N PRO A 86 10.65 26.66 17.32
CA PRO A 86 10.78 27.87 16.52
C PRO A 86 12.05 28.70 16.73
N ASP A 87 12.78 28.53 17.82
CA ASP A 87 14.04 29.25 18.02
C ASP A 87 15.22 28.53 17.35
N MET A 88 15.14 27.21 17.20
CA MET A 88 16.20 26.39 16.60
C MET A 88 16.48 26.84 15.16
N TYR A 89 15.47 26.87 14.31
CA TYR A 89 15.65 27.30 12.92
C TYR A 89 15.86 28.82 12.76
N LYS A 90 15.45 29.68 13.72
CA LYS A 90 15.78 31.12 13.69
C LYS A 90 17.27 31.37 13.91
N GLU A 91 17.88 30.73 14.91
CA GLU A 91 19.29 30.94 15.24
C GLU A 91 20.22 30.21 14.23
N LEU A 92 19.77 29.10 13.64
CA LEU A 92 20.47 28.44 12.53
C LEU A 92 20.38 29.22 11.19
N LEU A 93 19.32 30.04 10.98
CA LEU A 93 19.06 30.81 9.76
C LEU A 93 18.61 32.27 10.00
N PRO A 94 19.48 33.16 10.52
CA PRO A 94 19.08 34.56 10.74
C PRO A 94 18.68 35.32 9.47
N SER A 95 17.53 35.98 9.51
CA SER A 95 16.98 36.79 8.42
C SER A 95 17.37 38.27 8.52
N ALA A 96 17.33 38.99 7.40
CA ALA A 96 18.03 40.27 7.21
C ALA A 96 17.28 41.53 7.72
N SER A 97 16.62 41.48 8.88
CA SER A 97 15.89 42.63 9.44
C SER A 97 16.17 42.82 10.93
N LEU A 98 16.74 43.99 11.29
CA LEU A 98 17.02 44.52 12.64
C LEU A 98 17.57 43.49 13.66
N THR A 99 18.85 43.46 14.03
CA THR A 99 19.90 44.51 14.02
C THR A 99 21.28 43.99 13.58
N ARG A 100 22.21 44.91 13.27
CA ARG A 100 23.43 44.63 12.49
C ARG A 100 24.61 44.00 13.27
N TRP A 101 24.53 43.88 14.59
CA TRP A 101 25.64 43.41 15.43
C TRP A 101 25.13 42.47 16.53
N LEU A 102 25.96 41.49 16.92
CA LEU A 102 25.72 40.44 17.94
C LEU A 102 24.65 39.37 17.59
N LYS A 103 24.98 38.46 16.66
CA LYS A 103 24.61 37.01 16.71
C LYS A 103 25.25 36.20 15.56
N PRO A 104 25.51 34.88 15.71
CA PRO A 104 26.06 34.04 14.63
C PRO A 104 25.04 33.76 13.51
N LYS A 105 25.45 33.89 12.25
CA LYS A 105 24.64 33.54 11.06
C LYS A 105 24.96 32.11 10.57
N ALA A 106 24.94 31.18 11.53
CA ALA A 106 25.66 29.91 11.53
C ALA A 106 25.98 29.31 10.14
N ILE A 107 25.06 28.56 9.53
CA ILE A 107 25.41 27.66 8.42
C ILE A 107 25.55 28.39 7.07
N ASN A 108 24.62 29.27 6.72
CA ASN A 108 24.61 29.92 5.40
C ASN A 108 25.72 30.96 5.22
N ASP A 109 25.99 31.81 6.23
CA ASP A 109 27.00 32.89 6.09
C ASP A 109 28.43 32.40 6.33
N ALA A 110 28.62 31.30 7.09
CA ALA A 110 29.92 30.64 7.22
C ALA A 110 30.37 29.92 5.94
N LYS A 111 29.46 29.75 4.96
CA LYS A 111 29.73 29.19 3.61
C LYS A 111 30.34 27.77 3.63
N ILE A 112 30.15 27.01 4.71
CA ILE A 112 30.70 25.66 4.88
C ILE A 112 30.15 24.64 3.85
N CYS A 113 28.97 24.93 3.27
CA CYS A 113 28.29 24.13 2.25
C CYS A 113 28.36 24.78 0.84
N PRO A 114 29.51 24.81 0.14
CA PRO A 114 29.62 25.41 -1.19
C PRO A 114 28.62 24.78 -2.19
N GLY A 115 27.98 25.61 -3.00
CA GLY A 115 26.96 25.19 -3.99
C GLY A 115 25.57 24.87 -3.41
N PHE A 116 25.43 24.85 -2.08
CA PHE A 116 24.17 24.57 -1.38
C PHE A 116 23.67 25.78 -0.57
N LYS A 117 22.43 25.70 -0.12
CA LYS A 117 21.76 26.67 0.73
C LYS A 117 20.85 25.94 1.71
N LEU A 118 20.96 26.24 3.00
CA LEU A 118 20.04 25.77 4.03
C LEU A 118 18.79 26.67 4.04
N VAL A 119 17.61 26.06 4.13
CA VAL A 119 16.31 26.74 4.09
C VAL A 119 15.39 26.16 5.18
N ALA A 120 14.65 27.03 5.86
CA ALA A 120 13.57 26.64 6.76
C ALA A 120 12.26 26.49 5.99
N THR A 121 11.57 25.36 6.21
CA THR A 121 10.26 25.02 5.62
C THR A 121 9.19 24.60 6.66
N PRO A 122 9.27 25.01 7.96
CA PRO A 122 8.39 24.47 8.99
C PRO A 122 6.93 24.88 8.73
N TYR A 123 6.03 23.92 8.96
CA TYR A 123 4.58 24.06 8.84
C TYR A 123 4.06 24.48 7.44
N GLN A 124 4.89 24.49 6.40
CA GLN A 124 4.49 24.81 5.02
C GLN A 124 4.71 23.58 4.11
N ALA A 125 3.69 22.74 4.02
CA ALA A 125 3.68 21.57 3.16
C ALA A 125 3.67 21.93 1.67
N ASP A 126 4.19 21.02 0.85
CA ASP A 126 4.04 21.05 -0.61
C ASP A 126 2.54 21.03 -0.98
N LYS A 127 2.11 21.96 -1.85
CA LYS A 127 0.70 22.08 -2.30
C LYS A 127 0.22 20.86 -3.08
N THR A 128 1.13 20.00 -3.54
CA THR A 128 0.87 18.72 -4.20
C THR A 128 0.88 17.51 -3.26
N ASP A 129 1.23 17.70 -1.98
CA ASP A 129 1.33 16.63 -0.98
C ASP A 129 0.05 16.50 -0.15
N SER A 130 -0.74 15.46 -0.45
CA SER A 130 -1.96 15.14 0.29
C SER A 130 -1.72 14.79 1.76
N SER A 131 -0.51 14.38 2.15
CA SER A 131 -0.16 14.11 3.54
C SER A 131 0.06 15.39 4.37
N LYS A 132 0.15 16.56 3.71
CA LYS A 132 0.38 17.89 4.32
C LYS A 132 1.61 17.93 5.23
N GLN A 133 2.65 17.17 4.89
CA GLN A 133 3.88 17.10 5.68
C GLN A 133 4.90 18.15 5.25
N ALA A 134 5.70 18.62 6.22
CA ALA A 134 6.81 19.53 6.00
C ALA A 134 7.90 19.21 7.02
N VAL A 135 9.14 19.07 6.55
CA VAL A 135 10.33 18.99 7.40
C VAL A 135 10.76 20.40 7.81
N ASP A 136 11.27 20.56 9.04
CA ASP A 136 11.61 21.88 9.60
C ASP A 136 12.68 22.62 8.77
N LEU A 137 13.73 21.90 8.39
CA LEU A 137 14.91 22.41 7.71
C LEU A 137 15.31 21.50 6.54
N GLY A 138 15.88 22.08 5.50
CA GLY A 138 16.39 21.33 4.35
C GLY A 138 17.58 22.01 3.68
N LEU A 139 18.60 21.21 3.33
CA LEU A 139 19.66 21.66 2.43
C LEU A 139 19.22 21.45 0.97
N TYR A 140 19.26 22.52 0.19
CA TYR A 140 18.93 22.53 -1.23
C TYR A 140 20.13 23.01 -2.04
N ARG A 141 20.22 22.64 -3.32
CA ARG A 141 21.20 23.25 -4.23
C ARG A 141 20.89 24.74 -4.38
N ALA A 142 21.90 25.60 -4.29
CA ALA A 142 21.69 27.05 -4.11
C ALA A 142 20.89 27.71 -5.26
N LYS A 143 20.98 27.16 -6.47
CA LYS A 143 20.22 27.59 -7.67
C LYS A 143 18.74 27.14 -7.67
N ASP A 144 18.44 26.01 -7.02
CA ASP A 144 17.13 25.33 -7.05
C ASP A 144 16.32 25.57 -5.76
N ALA A 145 16.95 26.17 -4.73
CA ALA A 145 16.38 26.34 -3.39
C ALA A 145 15.02 27.09 -3.40
N PRO A 146 14.00 26.59 -2.67
CA PRO A 146 12.63 27.11 -2.76
C PRO A 146 12.52 28.54 -2.24
N LYS A 147 11.60 29.30 -2.85
CA LYS A 147 11.40 30.74 -2.62
C LYS A 147 10.12 30.98 -1.83
N ARG A 148 10.20 31.93 -0.90
CA ARG A 148 9.08 32.29 -0.02
C ARG A 148 8.00 33.06 -0.79
N GLU A 149 6.74 32.65 -0.67
CA GLU A 149 5.60 33.43 -1.12
C GLU A 149 5.45 34.70 -0.27
N LYS A 150 4.88 35.79 -0.81
CA LYS A 150 4.88 37.11 -0.12
C LYS A 150 4.25 37.04 1.27
N ASP A 151 3.15 36.31 1.38
CA ASP A 151 2.24 36.27 2.52
C ASP A 151 2.49 35.06 3.43
N LYS A 152 3.63 34.38 3.27
CA LYS A 152 4.04 33.22 4.07
C LYS A 152 5.32 33.51 4.87
N PRO A 153 5.45 32.98 6.11
CA PRO A 153 6.66 33.16 6.91
C PRO A 153 7.85 32.35 6.36
N TYR A 154 7.58 31.21 5.73
CA TYR A 154 8.55 30.28 5.15
C TYR A 154 8.11 29.84 3.74
N PRO A 155 9.05 29.45 2.85
CA PRO A 155 8.71 28.69 1.65
C PRO A 155 8.05 27.35 2.01
N ALA A 156 7.29 26.79 1.07
CA ALA A 156 6.89 25.39 1.16
C ALA A 156 8.09 24.47 0.92
N VAL A 157 8.04 23.26 1.49
CA VAL A 157 9.01 22.19 1.18
C VAL A 157 8.95 21.82 -0.30
N ASP A 158 10.12 21.68 -0.94
CA ASP A 158 10.23 21.05 -2.27
C ASP A 158 10.84 19.65 -2.10
N TRP A 159 9.97 18.65 -2.02
CA TRP A 159 10.37 17.26 -1.89
C TRP A 159 11.18 16.69 -3.09
N PHE A 160 11.23 17.38 -4.24
CA PHE A 160 12.09 16.99 -5.37
C PHE A 160 13.49 17.62 -5.30
N GLY A 161 13.59 18.85 -4.81
CA GLY A 161 14.85 19.60 -4.67
C GLY A 161 15.60 19.40 -3.33
N LEU A 162 14.92 18.86 -2.31
CA LEU A 162 15.46 18.62 -0.97
C LEU A 162 16.56 17.55 -0.98
N ASP A 163 17.81 17.93 -0.73
CA ASP A 163 18.96 17.01 -0.83
C ASP A 163 19.27 16.34 0.53
N LEU A 164 19.30 17.13 1.60
CA LEU A 164 19.50 16.69 3.00
C LEU A 164 18.39 17.26 3.91
N PRO A 165 17.37 16.47 4.31
CA PRO A 165 16.40 16.83 5.35
C PRO A 165 17.06 17.00 6.73
N MET A 166 16.50 17.89 7.54
CA MET A 166 16.90 18.09 8.94
C MET A 166 15.66 18.40 9.78
N GLU A 167 15.39 17.60 10.82
CA GLU A 167 14.27 17.85 11.76
C GLU A 167 14.79 18.52 13.04
N CYS A 168 14.00 19.39 13.64
CA CYS A 168 14.29 20.06 14.91
C CYS A 168 13.31 19.59 16.00
N LYS A 169 13.80 19.23 17.18
CA LYS A 169 12.96 19.01 18.37
C LYS A 169 13.59 19.70 19.58
N ALA A 170 12.76 20.37 20.38
CA ALA A 170 13.25 21.23 21.44
C ALA A 170 13.76 20.45 22.66
N ASP A 171 13.18 19.28 22.92
CA ASP A 171 13.60 18.38 23.98
C ASP A 171 14.63 17.37 23.46
N GLU A 172 15.67 17.12 24.26
CA GLU A 172 16.81 16.28 23.86
C GLU A 172 16.56 14.78 24.08
N THR A 173 15.49 14.42 24.77
CA THR A 173 15.22 13.05 25.23
C THR A 173 13.77 12.64 24.96
N GLU A 174 12.79 13.46 25.35
CA GLU A 174 11.35 13.18 25.18
C GLU A 174 10.90 13.11 23.71
N GLN A 175 11.72 13.63 22.79
CA GLN A 175 11.46 13.66 21.36
C GLN A 175 12.61 13.05 20.52
N ASP A 176 13.60 12.42 21.16
CA ASP A 176 14.67 11.72 20.45
C ASP A 176 14.13 10.42 19.84
N ALA A 177 14.12 10.35 18.50
CA ALA A 177 13.62 9.23 17.72
C ALA A 177 14.40 7.92 17.91
N PHE A 178 15.58 7.95 18.53
CA PHE A 178 16.45 6.78 18.71
C PHE A 178 16.82 6.59 20.18
N ASP A 179 17.03 5.35 20.62
CA ASP A 179 17.38 5.03 22.02
C ASP A 179 18.70 4.28 22.15
N GLU A 180 19.70 4.95 22.72
CA GLU A 180 21.05 4.39 22.94
C GLU A 180 21.11 3.34 24.06
N ASN A 181 20.03 3.18 24.83
CA ASN A 181 19.90 2.19 25.89
C ASN A 181 19.21 0.89 25.42
N GLN A 182 18.65 0.87 24.21
CA GLN A 182 17.97 -0.28 23.63
C GLN A 182 18.86 -0.96 22.58
N PRO A 183 18.99 -2.30 22.58
CA PRO A 183 19.93 -3.00 21.69
C PRO A 183 19.55 -2.91 20.20
N ASN A 184 18.26 -2.69 19.91
CA ASN A 184 17.74 -2.43 18.56
C ASN A 184 17.67 -0.93 18.22
N GLY A 185 18.09 -0.02 19.11
CA GLY A 185 18.06 1.43 18.89
C GLY A 185 16.68 2.09 18.89
N GLU A 186 15.60 1.35 19.17
CA GLU A 186 14.21 1.82 19.08
C GLU A 186 13.71 2.43 20.40
N PRO A 187 12.91 3.52 20.35
CA PRO A 187 12.36 4.13 21.55
C PRO A 187 11.09 3.43 22.04
N THR A 188 10.94 3.35 23.37
CA THR A 188 9.74 2.78 24.02
C THR A 188 8.63 3.82 24.29
N GLY A 189 8.99 5.07 24.59
CA GLY A 189 8.04 6.13 24.93
C GLY A 189 7.31 6.72 23.72
N ASP A 190 6.01 6.98 23.86
CA ASP A 190 5.13 7.31 22.72
C ASP A 190 5.57 8.53 21.90
N LYS A 191 5.90 9.66 22.54
CA LYS A 191 6.41 10.86 21.84
C LYS A 191 7.63 10.59 20.95
N ARG A 192 8.49 9.66 21.38
CA ARG A 192 9.71 9.27 20.67
C ARG A 192 9.41 8.28 19.54
N ARG A 193 8.43 7.40 19.74
CA ARG A 193 7.86 6.53 18.69
C ARG A 193 7.17 7.35 17.60
N ASP A 194 6.46 8.41 17.96
CA ASP A 194 5.86 9.38 17.04
C ASP A 194 6.94 10.13 16.24
N ALA A 195 8.02 10.58 16.90
CA ALA A 195 9.16 11.23 16.25
C ALA A 195 9.91 10.30 15.28
N LEU A 196 10.09 9.02 15.65
CA LEU A 196 10.66 8.00 14.77
C LEU A 196 9.78 7.73 13.54
N GLY A 197 8.46 7.60 13.75
CA GLY A 197 7.50 7.44 12.67
C GLY A 197 7.48 8.65 11.74
N GLN A 198 7.55 9.86 12.31
CA GLN A 198 7.69 11.13 11.58
C GLN A 198 8.93 11.12 10.67
N ALA A 199 10.09 10.77 11.23
CA ALA A 199 11.34 10.64 10.49
C ALA A 199 11.22 9.67 9.30
N PHE A 200 10.68 8.46 9.53
CA PHE A 200 10.45 7.50 8.45
C PHE A 200 9.48 8.03 7.39
N SER A 201 8.41 8.73 7.78
CA SER A 201 7.43 9.26 6.82
C SER A 201 8.00 10.37 5.91
N TYR A 202 9.01 11.13 6.34
CA TYR A 202 9.72 12.06 5.46
C TYR A 202 10.70 11.35 4.52
N VAL A 203 11.45 10.37 5.03
CA VAL A 203 12.34 9.54 4.19
C VAL A 203 11.51 8.82 3.13
N GLU A 204 10.30 8.33 3.47
CA GLU A 204 9.34 7.74 2.54
C GLU A 204 8.96 8.72 1.41
N LEU A 205 8.60 9.97 1.71
CA LEU A 205 8.26 10.98 0.70
C LEU A 205 9.44 11.27 -0.24
N ILE A 206 10.66 11.36 0.30
CA ILE A 206 11.88 11.57 -0.49
C ILE A 206 12.11 10.37 -1.43
N VAL A 207 12.03 9.12 -0.94
CA VAL A 207 12.22 7.92 -1.78
C VAL A 207 11.01 7.54 -2.64
N LYS A 208 9.89 8.27 -2.55
CA LYS A 208 8.80 8.27 -3.55
C LYS A 208 9.05 9.30 -4.65
N ARG A 209 9.54 10.51 -4.33
CA ARG A 209 9.66 11.64 -5.27
C ARG A 209 11.02 11.75 -5.98
N GLN A 210 12.11 11.25 -5.37
CA GLN A 210 13.46 11.26 -5.95
C GLN A 210 13.97 9.85 -6.22
N HIS A 211 14.80 9.64 -7.25
CA HIS A 211 15.53 8.38 -7.44
C HIS A 211 16.77 8.34 -6.53
N ARG A 212 16.60 7.77 -5.32
CA ARG A 212 17.65 7.66 -4.30
C ARG A 212 17.95 6.18 -3.98
N MET A 213 19.24 5.85 -3.93
CA MET A 213 19.78 4.60 -3.37
C MET A 213 19.78 4.61 -1.83
N PHE A 214 19.98 5.80 -1.26
CA PHE A 214 19.96 6.07 0.17
C PHE A 214 19.72 7.57 0.44
N VAL A 215 19.32 7.87 1.66
CA VAL A 215 19.01 9.23 2.15
C VAL A 215 19.80 9.46 3.44
N PHE A 216 20.42 10.64 3.57
CA PHE A 216 20.94 11.13 4.84
C PHE A 216 19.92 12.07 5.49
N MET A 217 19.91 12.18 6.81
CA MET A 217 19.07 13.12 7.56
C MET A 217 19.78 13.58 8.83
N LEU A 218 19.52 14.83 9.26
CA LEU A 218 19.94 15.31 10.58
C LEU A 218 18.75 15.42 11.54
N PHE A 219 19.02 15.24 12.83
CA PHE A 219 18.07 15.48 13.91
C PHE A 219 18.72 16.41 14.93
N PHE A 220 18.25 17.66 14.99
CA PHE A 220 18.63 18.61 16.04
C PHE A 220 17.68 18.40 17.24
N LEU A 221 18.26 18.19 18.42
CA LEU A 221 17.59 17.74 19.64
C LEU A 221 18.04 18.65 20.80
N GLY A 222 17.41 19.81 20.96
CA GLY A 222 17.89 20.89 21.84
C GLY A 222 19.29 21.38 21.45
N ASN A 223 20.30 21.18 22.31
CA ASN A 223 21.72 21.42 21.99
C ASN A 223 22.41 20.23 21.29
N SER A 224 21.77 19.06 21.24
CA SER A 224 22.34 17.83 20.68
C SER A 224 22.03 17.68 19.18
N VAL A 225 22.82 16.91 18.44
CA VAL A 225 22.53 16.50 17.05
C VAL A 225 22.80 15.01 16.82
N ARG A 226 21.99 14.37 15.96
CA ARG A 226 22.28 13.06 15.35
C ARG A 226 22.38 13.17 13.83
N ILE A 227 23.21 12.32 13.24
CA ILE A 227 23.32 12.13 11.79
C ILE A 227 22.85 10.71 11.46
N ALA A 228 21.92 10.55 10.52
CA ALA A 228 21.40 9.25 10.10
C ALA A 228 21.60 9.01 8.60
N ARG A 229 21.73 7.73 8.22
CA ARG A 229 21.70 7.23 6.84
C ARG A 229 20.70 6.07 6.75
N PHE A 230 19.73 6.21 5.85
CA PHE A 230 18.70 5.23 5.54
C PHE A 230 18.99 4.62 4.17
N ASP A 231 19.00 3.29 4.06
CA ASP A 231 18.89 2.60 2.77
C ASP A 231 17.78 1.54 2.79
N ARG A 232 17.52 0.89 1.66
CA ARG A 232 16.41 -0.09 1.53
C ARG A 232 16.56 -1.33 2.43
N SER A 233 17.68 -1.49 3.14
CA SER A 233 17.88 -2.55 4.13
C SER A 233 17.57 -2.08 5.55
N GLY A 234 18.14 -0.93 5.97
CA GLY A 234 18.03 -0.43 7.34
C GLY A 234 18.62 0.97 7.55
N VAL A 235 18.85 1.33 8.81
CA VAL A 235 19.31 2.66 9.23
C VAL A 235 20.55 2.56 10.10
N PHE A 236 21.53 3.40 9.78
CA PHE A 236 22.62 3.74 10.70
C PHE A 236 22.41 5.16 11.21
N VAL A 237 22.64 5.39 12.50
CA VAL A 237 22.53 6.71 13.13
C VAL A 237 23.68 6.92 14.11
N THR A 238 24.17 8.15 14.25
CA THR A 238 25.17 8.46 15.26
C THR A 238 24.56 8.45 16.66
N ARG A 239 25.40 8.18 17.67
CA ARG A 239 25.17 8.75 19.01
C ARG A 239 24.92 10.25 18.93
N LYS A 240 24.14 10.79 19.86
CA LYS A 240 23.93 12.24 19.91
C LYS A 240 25.14 12.93 20.53
N PHE A 241 25.56 14.05 19.96
CA PHE A 241 26.64 14.89 20.48
C PHE A 241 26.15 16.35 20.58
N ASP A 242 26.60 17.08 21.60
CA ASP A 242 26.26 18.49 21.79
C ASP A 242 26.95 19.29 20.67
N TYR A 243 26.18 19.87 19.75
CA TYR A 243 26.74 20.57 18.59
C TYR A 243 27.32 21.94 18.95
N LYS A 244 27.10 22.43 20.18
CA LYS A 244 27.74 23.65 20.70
C LYS A 244 29.09 23.37 21.35
N VAL A 245 29.31 22.17 21.89
CA VAL A 245 30.63 21.73 22.36
C VAL A 245 31.43 21.14 21.21
N ASP A 246 30.87 20.12 20.56
CA ASP A 246 31.51 19.30 19.53
C ASP A 246 31.10 19.69 18.09
N GLY A 247 30.78 20.96 17.88
CA GLY A 247 30.29 21.48 16.60
C GLY A 247 31.22 21.27 15.42
N GLN A 248 32.52 21.03 15.64
CA GLN A 248 33.47 20.64 14.61
C GLN A 248 33.03 19.40 13.81
N PHE A 249 32.36 18.43 14.44
CA PHE A 249 31.87 17.22 13.79
C PHE A 249 30.69 17.49 12.85
N LEU A 250 29.81 18.44 13.23
CA LEU A 250 28.71 18.88 12.38
C LEU A 250 29.22 19.76 11.22
N VAL A 251 30.21 20.63 11.45
CA VAL A 251 30.87 21.39 10.39
C VAL A 251 31.55 20.46 9.38
N ASP A 252 32.39 19.52 9.85
CA ASP A 252 33.08 18.54 9.01
C ASP A 252 32.08 17.72 8.16
N PHE A 253 30.99 17.22 8.77
CA PHE A 253 29.98 16.45 8.03
C PHE A 253 29.35 17.28 6.91
N LEU A 254 28.92 18.52 7.19
CA LEU A 254 28.32 19.42 6.20
C LEU A 254 29.32 19.85 5.11
N HIS A 255 30.59 20.04 5.49
CA HIS A 255 31.71 20.35 4.61
C HIS A 255 32.03 19.20 3.64
N ARG A 256 31.96 17.94 4.12
CA ARG A 256 32.04 16.72 3.30
C ARG A 256 30.82 16.57 2.40
N TYR A 257 29.60 16.60 2.98
CA TYR A 257 28.34 16.33 2.27
C TYR A 257 28.14 17.20 1.03
N SER A 258 28.47 18.48 1.14
CA SER A 258 28.39 19.45 0.04
C SER A 258 29.41 19.21 -1.09
N ARG A 259 30.52 18.49 -0.82
CA ARG A 259 31.58 18.17 -1.80
C ARG A 259 31.45 16.80 -2.46
N LEU A 260 30.62 15.91 -1.90
CA LEU A 260 30.32 14.61 -2.48
C LEU A 260 29.83 14.74 -3.94
N SER A 261 29.99 13.68 -4.73
CA SER A 261 29.19 13.51 -5.95
C SER A 261 27.72 13.23 -5.62
N ASP A 262 26.84 13.40 -6.62
CA ASP A 262 25.42 13.09 -6.46
C ASP A 262 25.21 11.59 -6.11
N LYS A 263 26.03 10.70 -6.67
CA LYS A 263 26.06 9.27 -6.35
C LYS A 263 26.39 9.00 -4.89
N GLU A 264 27.32 9.77 -4.31
CA GLU A 264 27.76 9.62 -2.92
C GLU A 264 26.80 10.25 -1.91
N ARG A 265 26.04 11.30 -2.30
CA ARG A 265 24.84 11.74 -1.56
C ARG A 265 23.71 10.71 -1.62
N GLY A 266 23.71 9.87 -2.66
CA GLY A 266 22.81 8.73 -2.80
C GLY A 266 21.79 8.85 -3.93
N TYR A 267 21.95 9.78 -4.87
CA TYR A 267 21.17 9.80 -6.12
C TYR A 267 21.57 8.64 -7.03
N ASP A 268 20.58 8.03 -7.70
CA ASP A 268 20.82 7.01 -8.71
C ASP A 268 21.51 7.61 -9.96
N PRO A 269 22.76 7.21 -10.30
CA PRO A 269 23.47 7.75 -11.46
C PRO A 269 22.95 7.26 -12.81
N THR A 270 22.04 6.27 -12.82
CA THR A 270 21.45 5.66 -14.03
C THR A 270 20.10 6.29 -14.42
N VAL A 271 19.77 7.43 -13.81
CA VAL A 271 18.56 8.20 -14.06
C VAL A 271 18.90 9.68 -14.26
N SER A 272 18.37 10.29 -15.30
CA SER A 272 18.62 11.71 -15.65
C SER A 272 17.31 12.45 -15.91
N ARG A 273 17.24 13.74 -15.54
CA ARG A 273 16.02 14.55 -15.65
C ARG A 273 15.82 15.03 -17.08
N ILE A 274 14.66 14.74 -17.67
CA ILE A 274 14.24 15.30 -18.94
C ILE A 274 13.74 16.73 -18.67
N LEU A 275 14.40 17.72 -19.25
CA LEU A 275 14.08 19.13 -19.04
C LEU A 275 13.02 19.61 -20.04
N PRO A 276 12.11 20.54 -19.65
CA PRO A 276 11.17 21.17 -20.56
C PRO A 276 11.87 21.77 -21.80
N ASN A 277 11.16 21.78 -22.92
CA ASN A 277 11.61 22.32 -24.22
C ASN A 277 12.80 21.58 -24.88
N THR A 278 13.29 20.46 -24.32
CA THR A 278 14.22 19.57 -25.02
C THR A 278 13.52 18.79 -26.14
N SER A 279 14.28 18.29 -27.12
CA SER A 279 13.78 17.42 -28.20
C SER A 279 12.98 16.23 -27.64
N LEU A 280 13.57 15.49 -26.71
CA LEU A 280 12.93 14.35 -26.05
C LEU A 280 11.65 14.73 -25.28
N TYR A 281 11.65 15.86 -24.56
CA TYR A 281 10.44 16.36 -23.88
C TYR A 281 9.30 16.65 -24.87
N ASN A 282 9.62 17.27 -26.01
CA ASN A 282 8.64 17.56 -27.05
C ASN A 282 8.14 16.27 -27.73
N ALA A 283 9.05 15.32 -28.03
CA ALA A 283 8.70 14.02 -28.60
C ALA A 283 7.79 13.19 -27.68
N MET A 284 8.04 13.21 -26.35
CA MET A 284 7.13 12.59 -25.38
C MET A 284 5.72 13.21 -25.43
N ARG A 285 5.63 14.55 -25.48
CA ARG A 285 4.33 15.24 -25.59
C ARG A 285 3.62 14.96 -26.91
N GLN A 286 4.37 14.83 -28.01
CA GLN A 286 3.84 14.43 -29.30
C GLN A 286 3.28 13.01 -29.23
N ARG A 287 4.09 11.99 -28.88
CA ARG A 287 3.63 10.58 -28.77
C ARG A 287 2.48 10.38 -27.76
N ALA A 288 2.31 11.28 -26.79
CA ALA A 288 1.16 11.27 -25.88
C ALA A 288 -0.14 11.81 -26.51
N ASN A 289 -0.05 12.71 -27.50
CA ASN A 289 -1.18 13.40 -28.13
C ASN A 289 -1.54 12.83 -29.52
N ASP A 290 -0.57 12.24 -30.22
CA ASP A 290 -0.75 11.58 -31.53
C ASP A 290 -1.64 10.33 -31.32
N LYS A 291 -2.95 10.52 -31.44
CA LYS A 291 -3.96 9.48 -31.23
C LYS A 291 -4.19 8.70 -32.52
N GLU A 292 -3.89 7.41 -32.49
CA GLU A 292 -4.32 6.45 -33.50
C GLU A 292 -5.76 6.02 -33.18
N GLU A 293 -6.75 6.49 -33.95
CA GLU A 293 -8.17 6.22 -33.64
C GLU A 293 -8.55 4.73 -33.77
N ASP A 294 -7.78 3.98 -34.56
CA ASP A 294 -7.96 2.55 -34.82
C ASP A 294 -7.13 1.64 -33.88
N ASP A 295 -6.18 2.14 -33.08
CA ASP A 295 -5.42 1.25 -32.16
C ASP A 295 -6.32 0.78 -31.01
N PRO A 296 -6.58 -0.54 -30.88
CA PRO A 296 -7.34 -1.05 -29.75
C PRO A 296 -6.71 -0.70 -28.38
N ARG A 297 -5.40 -0.44 -28.33
CA ARG A 297 -4.65 -0.17 -27.10
C ARG A 297 -4.43 1.33 -26.85
N ASP A 298 -5.23 2.22 -27.46
CA ASP A 298 -5.20 3.68 -27.23
C ASP A 298 -5.24 4.06 -25.73
N TYR A 299 -5.77 3.19 -24.86
CA TYR A 299 -5.70 3.33 -23.40
C TYR A 299 -4.26 3.41 -22.86
N VAL A 300 -3.28 2.75 -23.48
CA VAL A 300 -1.85 2.76 -23.09
C VAL A 300 -1.24 4.12 -23.37
N ARG A 301 -1.50 4.69 -24.55
CA ARG A 301 -1.13 6.06 -24.90
C ARG A 301 -1.81 7.06 -23.97
N ALA A 302 -3.07 6.87 -23.63
CA ALA A 302 -3.79 7.70 -22.65
C ALA A 302 -3.23 7.58 -21.21
N LEU A 303 -2.80 6.39 -20.78
CA LEU A 303 -2.07 6.19 -19.52
C LEU A 303 -0.73 6.95 -19.54
N PHE A 304 0.03 6.88 -20.63
CA PHE A 304 1.26 7.65 -20.81
C PHE A 304 0.99 9.16 -20.79
N GLN A 305 -0.03 9.65 -21.50
CA GLN A 305 -0.46 11.04 -21.48
C GLN A 305 -0.81 11.52 -20.06
N LYS A 306 -1.49 10.69 -19.26
CA LYS A 306 -1.75 10.95 -17.83
C LYS A 306 -0.48 10.96 -16.97
N SER A 307 0.58 10.26 -17.38
CA SER A 307 1.89 10.30 -16.70
C SER A 307 2.62 11.63 -16.91
N LEU A 308 2.33 12.37 -17.99
CA LEU A 308 2.99 13.63 -18.34
C LEU A 308 2.46 14.83 -17.53
N ASN A 309 2.30 14.65 -16.22
CA ASN A 309 1.96 15.69 -15.27
C ASN A 309 3.08 16.76 -15.24
N THR A 310 2.74 18.02 -15.42
CA THR A 310 3.69 19.15 -15.43
C THR A 310 4.27 19.49 -14.05
N HIS A 311 3.61 19.04 -12.98
CA HIS A 311 4.09 19.19 -11.59
C HIS A 311 5.03 18.05 -11.15
N TRP A 312 5.23 17.04 -12.00
CA TRP A 312 6.11 15.90 -11.73
C TRP A 312 7.30 15.91 -12.73
N PRO A 313 8.57 15.84 -12.27
CA PRO A 313 9.71 15.77 -13.19
C PRO A 313 9.68 14.50 -14.05
N TRP A 314 9.98 14.61 -15.35
CA TRP A 314 10.10 13.45 -16.24
C TRP A 314 11.55 12.98 -16.30
N TRP A 315 11.77 11.70 -16.58
CA TRP A 315 13.06 11.05 -16.40
C TRP A 315 13.44 10.17 -17.59
N LYS A 316 14.73 10.16 -17.93
CA LYS A 316 15.36 9.19 -18.81
C LYS A 316 16.08 8.19 -17.91
N VAL A 317 15.64 6.93 -17.98
CA VAL A 317 16.00 5.82 -17.09
C VAL A 317 16.75 4.76 -17.88
N GLU A 318 17.88 4.30 -17.36
CA GLU A 318 18.65 3.22 -17.97
C GLU A 318 18.29 1.85 -17.39
N VAL A 319 18.29 0.82 -18.25
CA VAL A 319 18.17 -0.59 -17.89
C VAL A 319 19.42 -1.32 -18.36
N HIS A 320 20.19 -1.86 -17.41
CA HIS A 320 21.47 -2.52 -17.64
C HIS A 320 21.24 -4.03 -17.80
N ALA A 321 21.01 -4.48 -19.03
CA ALA A 321 20.57 -5.84 -19.33
C ALA A 321 21.68 -6.72 -19.93
N HIS A 322 21.68 -8.02 -19.65
CA HIS A 322 22.57 -8.97 -20.32
C HIS A 322 22.00 -9.41 -21.68
N GLU A 323 22.85 -9.74 -22.66
CA GLU A 323 22.41 -10.36 -23.92
C GLU A 323 22.33 -11.91 -23.84
N PRO A 324 21.15 -12.53 -23.71
CA PRO A 324 21.05 -13.99 -23.64
C PRO A 324 21.49 -14.69 -24.95
N ARG A 325 21.44 -14.00 -26.10
CA ARG A 325 21.66 -14.57 -27.45
C ARG A 325 23.08 -14.41 -27.99
N GLY A 326 24.04 -14.00 -27.17
CA GLY A 326 25.46 -13.91 -27.57
C GLY A 326 26.01 -15.25 -28.09
N LYS A 327 26.67 -15.26 -29.25
CA LYS A 327 27.25 -16.48 -29.83
C LYS A 327 28.40 -17.05 -29.00
N THR A 328 29.14 -16.20 -28.30
CA THR A 328 30.25 -16.56 -27.40
C THR A 328 29.96 -16.24 -25.93
N ARG A 329 30.66 -16.89 -24.99
CA ARG A 329 30.57 -16.58 -23.55
C ARG A 329 30.89 -15.12 -23.23
N LYS A 330 31.80 -14.47 -23.98
CA LYS A 330 32.12 -13.05 -23.79
C LYS A 330 30.97 -12.12 -24.19
N GLN A 331 30.19 -12.49 -25.22
CA GLN A 331 28.99 -11.74 -25.62
C GLN A 331 27.82 -11.98 -24.66
N ARG A 332 27.60 -13.23 -24.19
CA ARG A 332 26.52 -13.52 -23.20
C ARG A 332 26.70 -12.81 -21.86
N ASN A 333 27.94 -12.47 -21.53
CA ASN A 333 28.29 -11.71 -20.33
C ASN A 333 28.42 -10.20 -20.59
N HIS A 334 28.10 -9.70 -21.80
CA HIS A 334 28.07 -8.27 -22.08
C HIS A 334 26.77 -7.66 -21.54
N THR A 335 26.91 -6.54 -20.83
CA THR A 335 25.78 -5.72 -20.38
C THR A 335 25.54 -4.62 -21.39
N VAL A 336 24.36 -4.63 -22.01
CA VAL A 336 23.86 -3.59 -22.89
C VAL A 336 22.96 -2.64 -22.09
N VAL A 337 23.22 -1.35 -22.20
CA VAL A 337 22.42 -0.30 -21.56
C VAL A 337 21.31 0.10 -22.54
N ARG A 338 20.04 0.01 -22.11
CA ARG A 338 18.88 0.52 -22.87
C ARG A 338 18.28 1.71 -22.14
N LYS A 339 17.89 2.76 -22.88
CA LYS A 339 17.33 4.00 -22.35
C LYS A 339 15.81 4.04 -22.55
N PHE A 340 15.10 4.58 -21.56
CA PHE A 340 13.65 4.72 -21.59
C PHE A 340 13.21 6.08 -21.02
N ALA A 341 12.23 6.73 -21.65
CA ALA A 341 11.63 7.97 -21.17
C ALA A 341 10.34 7.68 -20.40
N VAL A 342 10.20 8.25 -19.19
CA VAL A 342 9.06 8.05 -18.29
C VAL A 342 8.57 9.37 -17.68
N GLY A 343 7.26 9.47 -17.47
CA GLY A 343 6.63 10.54 -16.69
C GLY A 343 6.50 10.18 -15.20
N MET A 344 5.39 10.59 -14.61
CA MET A 344 4.94 10.20 -13.28
C MET A 344 4.62 8.69 -13.22
N PRO A 345 5.11 7.94 -12.22
CA PRO A 345 4.79 6.52 -12.09
C PRO A 345 3.29 6.30 -11.88
N HIS A 346 2.74 5.23 -12.45
CA HIS A 346 1.34 4.82 -12.24
C HIS A 346 1.16 4.00 -10.97
N PHE A 347 2.23 3.36 -10.49
CA PHE A 347 2.28 2.63 -9.24
C PHE A 347 3.55 2.98 -8.46
N GLN A 348 3.43 3.16 -7.14
CA GLN A 348 4.57 3.25 -6.22
C GLN A 348 4.29 2.45 -4.97
N ALA A 349 5.13 1.45 -4.67
CA ALA A 349 5.11 0.74 -3.41
C ALA A 349 5.55 1.70 -2.27
N PRO A 350 4.79 1.75 -1.16
CA PRO A 350 5.16 2.50 0.03
C PRO A 350 6.35 1.90 0.81
N GLY A 351 6.76 2.56 1.89
CA GLY A 351 7.79 2.10 2.82
C GLY A 351 9.20 2.68 2.62
N VAL A 352 9.98 2.65 3.70
CA VAL A 352 11.40 3.06 3.72
C VAL A 352 12.32 1.90 3.34
N ALA A 353 12.29 0.77 4.06
CA ALA A 353 12.98 -0.46 3.67
C ALA A 353 12.17 -1.32 2.68
N GLY A 354 12.81 -2.33 2.10
CA GLY A 354 12.18 -3.30 1.19
C GLY A 354 12.14 -2.85 -0.29
N ARG A 355 11.20 -3.43 -1.05
CA ARG A 355 11.15 -3.39 -2.52
C ARG A 355 11.16 -1.97 -3.12
N GLY A 356 10.38 -1.05 -2.54
CA GLY A 356 10.28 0.34 -3.04
C GLY A 356 9.84 0.47 -4.51
N THR A 357 9.20 -0.58 -5.07
CA THR A 357 8.83 -0.76 -6.47
C THR A 357 8.10 0.45 -7.06
N ARG A 358 8.45 0.83 -8.28
CA ARG A 358 7.71 1.79 -9.10
C ARG A 358 7.36 1.19 -10.46
N GLY A 359 6.18 1.52 -10.96
CA GLY A 359 5.68 1.11 -12.26
C GLY A 359 5.43 2.31 -13.16
N TYR A 360 5.97 2.26 -14.38
CA TYR A 360 5.88 3.33 -15.38
C TYR A 360 5.44 2.77 -16.72
N VAL A 361 4.56 3.48 -17.44
CA VAL A 361 4.52 3.37 -18.91
C VAL A 361 5.67 4.19 -19.47
N ALA A 362 6.44 3.57 -20.37
CA ALA A 362 7.69 4.08 -20.86
C ALA A 362 7.76 4.02 -22.39
N LEU A 363 8.54 4.93 -22.99
CA LEU A 363 8.94 4.86 -24.39
C LEU A 363 10.43 4.50 -24.48
N PRO A 364 10.84 3.56 -25.36
CA PRO A 364 12.24 3.37 -25.71
C PRO A 364 12.88 4.65 -26.27
N VAL A 365 14.15 4.89 -25.94
CA VAL A 365 14.92 6.07 -26.36
C VAL A 365 16.23 5.63 -27.01
N GLN A 366 16.57 6.23 -28.15
CA GLN A 366 17.80 5.97 -28.89
C GLN A 366 19.01 6.67 -28.25
N ASP A 367 20.22 6.37 -28.72
CA ASP A 367 21.45 6.94 -28.12
C ASP A 367 21.62 8.45 -28.34
N ASP A 368 20.94 9.01 -29.34
CA ASP A 368 20.87 10.45 -29.67
C ASP A 368 19.72 11.20 -28.97
N ASP A 369 19.07 10.56 -27.99
CA ASP A 369 17.87 11.04 -27.28
C ASP A 369 16.63 11.26 -28.16
N THR A 370 16.54 10.61 -29.33
CA THR A 370 15.31 10.51 -30.12
C THR A 370 14.44 9.31 -29.70
N ILE A 371 13.18 9.30 -30.17
CA ILE A 371 12.24 8.18 -30.06
C ILE A 371 11.92 7.73 -31.49
N ALA A 372 12.07 6.45 -31.80
CA ALA A 372 11.78 5.92 -33.14
C ALA A 372 10.27 5.91 -33.44
N GLU A 373 9.90 6.03 -34.71
CA GLU A 373 8.49 6.14 -35.15
C GLU A 373 7.67 4.88 -34.80
N ASP A 374 8.30 3.70 -34.87
CA ASP A 374 7.72 2.39 -34.53
C ASP A 374 7.83 2.05 -33.02
N ALA A 375 8.40 2.93 -32.19
CA ALA A 375 8.66 2.66 -30.78
C ALA A 375 7.35 2.50 -29.98
N GLN A 376 6.99 1.25 -29.68
CA GLN A 376 5.82 0.91 -28.87
C GLN A 376 6.02 1.29 -27.40
N PHE A 377 4.92 1.66 -26.74
CA PHE A 377 4.89 1.81 -25.29
C PHE A 377 5.14 0.47 -24.59
N VAL A 378 5.92 0.50 -23.52
CA VAL A 378 6.27 -0.67 -22.70
C VAL A 378 6.07 -0.37 -21.21
N TYR A 379 5.97 -1.39 -20.37
CA TYR A 379 5.90 -1.22 -18.92
C TYR A 379 7.28 -1.43 -18.28
N LEU A 380 7.76 -0.44 -17.53
CA LEU A 380 9.03 -0.46 -16.80
C LEU A 380 8.78 -0.54 -15.29
N LYS A 381 9.39 -1.54 -14.66
CA LYS A 381 9.39 -1.81 -13.23
C LYS A 381 10.77 -1.49 -12.65
N ASP A 382 10.82 -0.60 -11.67
CA ASP A 382 12.02 -0.07 -10.99
C ASP A 382 11.95 -0.49 -9.52
N ALA A 383 12.78 -1.44 -9.06
CA ALA A 383 12.60 -2.09 -7.76
C ALA A 383 13.91 -2.56 -7.09
N TRP A 384 13.88 -2.69 -5.77
CA TRP A 384 14.97 -3.23 -4.95
C TRP A 384 14.68 -4.68 -4.59
N ARG A 385 15.13 -5.62 -5.42
CA ARG A 385 14.94 -7.05 -5.13
C ARG A 385 15.78 -7.48 -3.94
N VAL A 386 15.31 -8.47 -3.19
CA VAL A 386 16.14 -9.21 -2.23
C VAL A 386 17.23 -9.95 -3.02
N ASP A 387 18.46 -9.92 -2.52
CA ASP A 387 19.62 -10.51 -3.18
C ASP A 387 20.19 -11.66 -2.34
N HIS A 388 19.70 -12.86 -2.65
CA HIS A 388 19.91 -14.10 -1.90
C HIS A 388 19.87 -15.29 -2.87
N ASP A 389 20.81 -16.23 -2.73
CA ASP A 389 21.08 -17.28 -3.74
C ASP A 389 19.87 -18.18 -4.07
N GLY A 390 18.93 -18.31 -3.12
CA GLY A 390 17.68 -19.06 -3.27
C GLY A 390 16.49 -18.27 -3.86
N ILE A 391 16.72 -17.11 -4.48
CA ILE A 391 15.70 -16.26 -5.14
C ILE A 391 16.19 -15.90 -6.55
N ASP A 392 15.54 -16.46 -7.58
CA ASP A 392 15.80 -16.11 -8.98
C ASP A 392 15.33 -14.68 -9.29
N ARG A 393 15.97 -14.02 -10.27
CA ARG A 393 15.53 -12.69 -10.73
C ARG A 393 14.28 -12.85 -11.59
N GLU A 394 13.24 -12.06 -11.33
CA GLU A 394 11.92 -12.14 -12.01
C GLU A 394 12.00 -12.30 -13.55
N GLY A 395 12.90 -11.58 -14.21
CA GLY A 395 13.09 -11.68 -15.66
C GLY A 395 13.69 -13.00 -16.13
N VAL A 396 14.43 -13.74 -15.28
CA VAL A 396 14.85 -15.12 -15.58
C VAL A 396 13.64 -16.04 -15.60
N THR A 397 12.73 -15.90 -14.63
CA THR A 397 11.47 -16.67 -14.61
C THR A 397 10.59 -16.29 -15.81
N LEU A 398 10.42 -15.01 -16.11
CA LEU A 398 9.65 -14.56 -17.28
C LEU A 398 10.27 -15.07 -18.59
N GLN A 399 11.59 -14.99 -18.78
CA GLN A 399 12.26 -15.55 -19.96
C GLN A 399 11.99 -17.06 -20.08
N PHE A 400 12.13 -17.81 -18.99
CA PHE A 400 11.86 -19.25 -18.96
C PHE A 400 10.40 -19.57 -19.33
N LEU A 401 9.43 -18.85 -18.76
CA LEU A 401 8.00 -19.07 -19.05
C LEU A 401 7.62 -18.62 -20.47
N ASN A 402 8.19 -17.52 -20.98
CA ASN A 402 8.03 -17.08 -22.36
C ASN A 402 8.64 -18.11 -23.35
N ASP A 403 9.85 -18.62 -23.08
CA ASP A 403 10.51 -19.67 -23.88
C ASP A 403 9.75 -21.00 -23.84
N LYS A 404 8.96 -21.26 -22.78
CA LYS A 404 8.03 -22.39 -22.66
C LYS A 404 6.67 -22.14 -23.35
N GLY A 405 6.44 -20.97 -23.95
CA GLY A 405 5.18 -20.64 -24.61
C GLY A 405 4.00 -20.43 -23.65
N VAL A 406 4.25 -20.09 -22.39
CA VAL A 406 3.19 -19.74 -21.44
C VAL A 406 2.52 -18.43 -21.88
N GLN A 407 1.20 -18.47 -22.02
CA GLN A 407 0.35 -17.33 -22.41
C GLN A 407 -0.25 -16.67 -21.17
N PHE A 408 -0.79 -15.46 -21.34
CA PHE A 408 -1.44 -14.68 -20.28
C PHE A 408 -0.50 -14.28 -19.12
N ILE A 409 0.79 -14.16 -19.44
CA ILE A 409 1.86 -13.56 -18.64
C ILE A 409 2.57 -12.47 -19.46
N PRO A 410 3.29 -11.52 -18.84
CA PRO A 410 4.09 -10.54 -19.56
C PRO A 410 5.19 -11.15 -20.44
N THR A 411 5.43 -10.53 -21.59
CA THR A 411 6.54 -10.78 -22.50
C THR A 411 7.75 -9.94 -22.09
N LEU A 412 8.86 -10.59 -21.74
CA LEU A 412 10.10 -9.91 -21.38
C LEU A 412 10.71 -9.12 -22.57
N VAL A 413 11.06 -7.86 -22.34
CA VAL A 413 11.80 -7.01 -23.29
C VAL A 413 13.29 -6.90 -22.91
N CYS A 414 13.58 -6.64 -21.64
CA CYS A 414 14.92 -6.66 -21.04
C CYS A 414 14.84 -6.52 -19.51
N HIS A 415 15.87 -6.96 -18.80
CA HIS A 415 15.97 -6.80 -17.35
C HIS A 415 17.43 -6.91 -16.87
N GLY A 416 17.71 -6.42 -15.65
CA GLY A 416 19.01 -6.62 -15.00
C GLY A 416 19.21 -5.86 -13.70
N ASP A 417 20.31 -6.18 -13.02
CA ASP A 417 20.77 -5.53 -11.79
C ASP A 417 21.63 -4.31 -12.13
N LEU A 418 21.45 -3.19 -11.42
CA LEU A 418 22.16 -1.95 -11.70
C LEU A 418 23.57 -1.93 -11.06
N PRO A 419 24.62 -1.56 -11.80
CA PRO A 419 26.00 -1.76 -11.38
C PRO A 419 26.37 -0.94 -10.13
N GLY A 420 26.73 -1.65 -9.06
CA GLY A 420 27.14 -1.04 -7.79
C GLY A 420 26.00 -0.48 -6.94
N GLN A 421 24.73 -0.81 -7.25
CA GLN A 421 23.56 -0.35 -6.51
C GLN A 421 23.02 -1.44 -5.58
N THR A 422 23.72 -1.63 -4.44
CA THR A 422 23.36 -2.60 -3.40
C THR A 422 23.35 -1.90 -2.04
N THR A 423 22.44 -2.29 -1.15
CA THR A 423 22.38 -1.76 0.22
C THR A 423 23.65 -2.07 1.02
N LYS A 424 24.00 -1.22 1.98
CA LYS A 424 25.19 -1.40 2.84
C LYS A 424 24.86 -1.87 4.25
N SER A 425 23.67 -1.51 4.78
CA SER A 425 23.35 -1.67 6.21
C SER A 425 23.55 -3.11 6.72
N GLN A 426 23.13 -4.12 5.96
CA GLN A 426 23.28 -5.54 6.33
C GLN A 426 24.73 -6.06 6.37
N VAL A 427 25.67 -5.35 5.75
CA VAL A 427 27.10 -5.69 5.83
C VAL A 427 27.65 -5.20 7.16
N HIS A 428 27.51 -3.90 7.41
CA HIS A 428 28.09 -3.24 8.58
C HIS A 428 27.41 -3.63 9.89
N TRP A 429 26.13 -4.00 9.88
CA TRP A 429 25.40 -4.43 11.09
C TRP A 429 26.11 -5.58 11.82
N LYS A 430 26.77 -6.48 11.08
CA LYS A 430 27.54 -7.59 11.66
C LYS A 430 28.78 -7.13 12.45
N GLU A 431 29.34 -5.96 12.14
CA GLU A 431 30.46 -5.36 12.89
C GLU A 431 30.02 -4.97 14.31
N PHE A 432 28.75 -4.59 14.49
CA PHE A 432 28.18 -4.12 15.77
C PHE A 432 27.40 -5.20 16.54
N HIS A 433 27.05 -6.31 15.89
CA HIS A 433 26.32 -7.43 16.48
C HIS A 433 27.09 -8.76 16.34
N PRO A 434 28.36 -8.86 16.79
CA PRO A 434 29.22 -10.03 16.53
C PRO A 434 28.76 -11.33 17.20
N GLY A 435 27.87 -11.25 18.19
CA GLY A 435 27.24 -12.43 18.81
C GLY A 435 26.08 -13.04 18.01
N GLU A 436 25.53 -12.31 17.03
CA GLU A 436 24.31 -12.71 16.33
C GLU A 436 24.57 -13.59 15.11
N LYS A 437 24.00 -14.79 15.12
CA LYS A 437 24.22 -15.81 14.07
C LYS A 437 23.49 -15.51 12.76
N LYS A 438 22.50 -14.61 12.77
CA LYS A 438 21.76 -14.14 11.60
C LYS A 438 21.51 -12.64 11.73
N SER A 439 21.58 -11.92 10.62
CA SER A 439 21.15 -10.52 10.59
C SER A 439 19.68 -10.44 10.15
N PRO A 440 18.84 -9.58 10.78
CA PRO A 440 17.48 -9.29 10.30
C PRO A 440 17.50 -8.42 9.03
N LEU A 441 18.64 -7.80 8.71
CA LEU A 441 18.79 -6.93 7.56
C LEU A 441 19.02 -7.74 6.28
N LYS A 442 18.11 -7.59 5.32
CA LYS A 442 18.18 -8.25 4.01
C LYS A 442 19.04 -7.43 3.05
N LYS A 443 19.93 -8.09 2.31
CA LYS A 443 20.66 -7.49 1.18
C LYS A 443 19.65 -7.19 0.08
N HIS A 444 19.61 -5.95 -0.39
CA HIS A 444 18.81 -5.58 -1.55
C HIS A 444 19.72 -5.02 -2.65
N THR A 445 19.41 -5.36 -3.90
CA THR A 445 20.10 -4.86 -5.10
C THR A 445 19.07 -4.19 -6.00
N HIS A 446 19.41 -3.00 -6.52
CA HIS A 446 18.53 -2.23 -7.40
C HIS A 446 18.45 -2.90 -8.76
N TYR A 447 17.23 -3.11 -9.25
CA TYR A 447 16.91 -3.99 -10.35
C TYR A 447 15.82 -3.37 -11.22
N ARG A 448 15.95 -3.53 -12.54
CA ARG A 448 14.95 -3.07 -13.51
C ARG A 448 14.49 -4.19 -14.42
N LEU A 449 13.20 -4.17 -14.73
CA LEU A 449 12.52 -5.08 -15.65
C LEU A 449 11.65 -4.24 -16.60
N VAL A 450 11.67 -4.61 -17.88
CA VAL A 450 10.79 -4.05 -18.92
C VAL A 450 10.06 -5.19 -19.60
N VAL A 451 8.75 -5.05 -19.72
CA VAL A 451 7.84 -6.00 -20.41
C VAL A 451 7.00 -5.28 -21.46
N LYS A 452 6.55 -6.00 -22.49
CA LYS A 452 5.82 -5.40 -23.62
C LYS A 452 4.42 -4.89 -23.19
N GLU A 453 3.71 -5.68 -22.40
CA GLU A 453 2.29 -5.46 -22.11
C GLU A 453 2.09 -4.42 -21.00
N VAL A 454 1.41 -3.32 -21.33
CA VAL A 454 0.89 -2.36 -20.35
C VAL A 454 -0.53 -2.78 -19.97
N GLY A 455 -0.70 -3.29 -18.75
CA GLY A 455 -2.00 -3.65 -18.20
C GLY A 455 -2.73 -2.48 -17.52
N LEU A 456 -4.05 -2.58 -17.40
CA LEU A 456 -4.86 -1.79 -16.46
C LEU A 456 -5.09 -2.60 -15.16
N PRO A 457 -5.29 -1.95 -14.00
CA PRO A 457 -5.74 -2.62 -12.78
C PRO A 457 -7.05 -3.38 -12.99
N LEU A 458 -7.24 -4.49 -12.29
CA LEU A 458 -8.43 -5.34 -12.43
C LEU A 458 -9.74 -4.58 -12.14
N GLU A 459 -9.74 -3.54 -11.29
CA GLU A 459 -10.88 -2.61 -11.12
C GLU A 459 -11.45 -2.04 -12.43
N ALA A 460 -10.63 -1.84 -13.46
CA ALA A 460 -10.98 -1.09 -14.66
C ALA A 460 -11.86 -1.88 -15.68
N PHE A 461 -12.31 -3.09 -15.33
CA PHE A 461 -13.13 -3.93 -16.20
C PHE A 461 -14.44 -3.24 -16.60
N ARG A 462 -14.92 -3.46 -17.83
CA ARG A 462 -16.08 -2.78 -18.44
C ARG A 462 -17.02 -3.82 -19.05
N GLY A 463 -18.08 -4.14 -18.32
CA GLY A 463 -19.03 -5.21 -18.66
C GLY A 463 -19.47 -5.93 -17.39
N SER A 464 -20.08 -7.12 -17.54
CA SER A 464 -20.64 -7.87 -16.42
C SER A 464 -19.65 -8.74 -15.63
N SER A 465 -20.13 -9.33 -14.54
CA SER A 465 -19.50 -10.41 -13.77
C SER A 465 -18.96 -11.56 -14.63
N SER A 466 -19.58 -11.85 -15.78
CA SER A 466 -19.05 -12.80 -16.77
C SER A 466 -17.66 -12.39 -17.31
N GLN A 467 -17.39 -11.09 -17.45
CA GLN A 467 -16.10 -10.57 -17.87
C GLN A 467 -15.06 -10.80 -16.75
N LEU A 468 -15.40 -10.50 -15.49
CA LEU A 468 -14.53 -10.75 -14.34
C LEU A 468 -14.13 -12.24 -14.26
N CYS A 469 -15.11 -13.15 -14.30
CA CYS A 469 -14.82 -14.59 -14.27
C CYS A 469 -13.96 -15.04 -15.47
N ARG A 470 -14.15 -14.45 -16.66
CA ARG A 470 -13.32 -14.73 -17.84
C ARG A 470 -11.88 -14.19 -17.70
N ILE A 471 -11.70 -13.05 -17.03
CA ILE A 471 -10.38 -12.49 -16.70
C ILE A 471 -9.64 -13.41 -15.70
N LEU A 472 -10.31 -13.82 -14.61
CA LEU A 472 -9.72 -14.77 -13.65
C LEU A 472 -9.41 -16.11 -14.32
N PHE A 473 -10.25 -16.61 -15.24
CA PHE A 473 -9.99 -17.82 -16.01
C PHE A 473 -8.68 -17.73 -16.82
N PHE A 474 -8.39 -16.60 -17.46
CA PHE A 474 -7.11 -16.41 -18.17
C PHE A 474 -5.91 -16.38 -17.21
N CYS A 475 -6.01 -15.69 -16.07
CA CYS A 475 -4.96 -15.70 -15.05
C CYS A 475 -4.74 -17.08 -14.42
N LEU A 476 -5.82 -17.84 -14.18
CA LEU A 476 -5.78 -19.21 -13.69
C LEU A 476 -5.13 -20.15 -14.72
N GLN A 477 -5.43 -19.95 -16.00
CA GLN A 477 -4.80 -20.70 -17.09
C GLN A 477 -3.31 -20.32 -17.27
N ALA A 478 -2.92 -19.08 -17.00
CA ALA A 478 -1.52 -18.67 -16.93
C ALA A 478 -0.79 -19.45 -15.83
N HIS A 479 -1.34 -19.45 -14.62
CA HIS A 479 -0.77 -20.18 -13.49
C HIS A 479 -0.75 -21.70 -13.73
N ALA A 480 -1.80 -22.29 -14.31
CA ALA A 480 -1.83 -23.72 -14.64
C ALA A 480 -0.71 -24.14 -15.60
N ARG A 481 -0.42 -23.30 -16.61
CA ARG A 481 0.67 -23.54 -17.56
C ARG A 481 2.05 -23.31 -16.95
N ALA A 482 2.20 -22.31 -16.08
CA ALA A 482 3.45 -22.09 -15.32
C ALA A 482 3.73 -23.25 -14.34
N PHE A 483 2.72 -23.72 -13.62
CA PHE A 483 2.81 -24.86 -12.70
C PHE A 483 3.18 -26.15 -13.44
N LYS A 484 2.59 -26.40 -14.62
CA LYS A 484 2.99 -27.49 -15.52
C LYS A 484 4.42 -27.32 -16.09
N ALA A 485 4.94 -26.10 -16.16
CA ALA A 485 6.35 -25.82 -16.47
C ALA A 485 7.27 -25.89 -15.22
N GLY A 486 6.74 -26.25 -14.06
CA GLY A 486 7.47 -26.43 -12.80
C GLY A 486 7.53 -25.18 -11.90
N ILE A 487 6.72 -24.14 -12.14
CA ILE A 487 6.76 -22.85 -11.41
C ILE A 487 5.43 -22.54 -10.71
N ILE A 488 5.47 -22.27 -9.40
CA ILE A 488 4.35 -21.73 -8.59
C ILE A 488 4.59 -20.23 -8.31
N HIS A 489 3.53 -19.41 -8.26
CA HIS A 489 3.64 -17.93 -8.23
C HIS A 489 3.84 -17.36 -6.83
N ARG A 490 3.05 -17.82 -5.84
CA ARG A 490 3.10 -17.50 -4.41
C ARG A 490 2.74 -16.06 -4.02
N ASP A 491 2.11 -15.30 -4.91
CA ASP A 491 1.44 -14.03 -4.62
C ASP A 491 0.27 -13.76 -5.58
N ILE A 492 -0.68 -14.70 -5.65
CA ILE A 492 -1.94 -14.49 -6.36
C ILE A 492 -2.74 -13.37 -5.65
N SER A 493 -2.87 -12.21 -6.30
CA SER A 493 -3.47 -11.01 -5.69
C SER A 493 -4.22 -10.14 -6.70
N ALA A 494 -5.12 -9.29 -6.20
CA ALA A 494 -5.88 -8.34 -7.01
C ALA A 494 -5.02 -7.30 -7.75
N GLY A 495 -3.81 -7.01 -7.26
CA GLY A 495 -2.86 -6.09 -7.92
C GLY A 495 -1.95 -6.80 -8.93
N ASN A 496 -1.80 -8.12 -8.80
CA ASN A 496 -0.95 -8.92 -9.68
C ASN A 496 -1.71 -9.43 -10.92
N MET A 497 -3.05 -9.48 -10.87
CA MET A 497 -3.91 -9.68 -12.05
C MET A 497 -4.21 -8.34 -12.74
N LEU A 498 -3.89 -8.24 -14.03
CA LEU A 498 -4.11 -7.05 -14.84
C LEU A 498 -5.05 -7.36 -16.02
N LEU A 499 -5.70 -6.31 -16.53
CA LEU A 499 -6.44 -6.33 -17.79
C LEU A 499 -5.50 -5.94 -18.92
N TYR A 500 -5.41 -6.77 -19.96
CA TYR A 500 -4.66 -6.45 -21.18
C TYR A 500 -5.57 -6.59 -22.40
N ARG A 501 -5.35 -5.74 -23.42
CA ARG A 501 -6.05 -5.80 -24.69
C ARG A 501 -5.07 -6.16 -25.81
N ASP A 502 -5.38 -7.19 -26.59
CA ASP A 502 -4.49 -7.62 -27.67
C ASP A 502 -4.56 -6.71 -28.91
N ASP A 503 -3.69 -7.01 -29.89
CA ASP A 503 -3.62 -6.31 -31.18
C ASP A 503 -4.93 -6.47 -32.01
N GLN A 504 -5.86 -7.33 -31.58
CA GLN A 504 -7.19 -7.55 -32.19
C GLN A 504 -8.34 -6.93 -31.37
N GLY A 505 -8.03 -6.17 -30.32
CA GLY A 505 -9.03 -5.48 -29.49
C GLY A 505 -9.83 -6.36 -28.53
N ARG A 506 -9.36 -7.57 -28.22
CA ARG A 506 -9.97 -8.50 -27.27
C ARG A 506 -9.34 -8.34 -25.89
N TRP A 507 -10.15 -8.43 -24.83
CA TRP A 507 -9.70 -8.28 -23.43
C TRP A 507 -9.34 -9.63 -22.79
N TYR A 508 -8.22 -9.64 -22.07
CA TYR A 508 -7.67 -10.80 -21.37
C TYR A 508 -7.26 -10.45 -19.94
N GLY A 509 -7.15 -11.49 -19.11
CA GLY A 509 -6.36 -11.43 -17.88
C GLY A 509 -4.88 -11.64 -18.17
N LEU A 510 -4.03 -10.93 -17.43
CA LEU A 510 -2.58 -11.00 -17.49
C LEU A 510 -2.03 -11.14 -16.06
N LEU A 511 -1.34 -12.24 -15.76
CA LEU A 511 -0.78 -12.51 -14.43
C LEU A 511 0.67 -12.01 -14.34
N ASN A 512 0.93 -11.04 -13.46
CA ASN A 512 2.22 -10.33 -13.31
C ASN A 512 2.83 -10.48 -11.89
N ASP A 513 3.97 -9.83 -11.65
CA ASP A 513 4.81 -9.90 -10.43
C ASP A 513 5.34 -11.30 -10.07
N TRP A 514 6.11 -11.90 -10.99
CA TRP A 514 6.66 -13.25 -10.84
C TRP A 514 7.91 -13.32 -9.93
N GLU A 515 8.24 -12.25 -9.18
CA GLU A 515 9.46 -12.22 -8.36
C GLU A 515 9.42 -13.18 -7.17
N LEU A 516 8.23 -13.47 -6.63
CA LEU A 516 8.04 -14.38 -5.50
C LEU A 516 7.90 -15.84 -5.92
N SER A 517 7.89 -16.11 -7.23
CA SER A 517 7.74 -17.45 -7.77
C SER A 517 8.87 -18.40 -7.37
N LYS A 518 8.58 -19.70 -7.37
CA LYS A 518 9.57 -20.76 -7.10
C LYS A 518 9.35 -21.99 -7.95
N LYS A 519 10.42 -22.79 -8.08
CA LYS A 519 10.35 -24.14 -8.66
C LYS A 519 9.63 -25.07 -7.70
N VAL A 520 8.74 -25.92 -8.21
CA VAL A 520 7.93 -26.84 -7.40
C VAL A 520 8.82 -27.87 -6.68
N ASP A 521 9.85 -28.35 -7.39
CA ASP A 521 10.74 -29.45 -7.03
C ASP A 521 12.05 -29.02 -6.33
N ASP A 522 12.19 -27.75 -5.90
CA ASP A 522 13.30 -27.33 -5.02
C ASP A 522 13.25 -28.18 -3.73
N GLY A 523 14.32 -28.94 -3.45
CA GLY A 523 14.33 -30.16 -2.63
C GLY A 523 14.00 -30.08 -1.12
N PRO A 524 14.91 -30.48 -0.21
CA PRO A 524 14.54 -30.74 1.18
C PRO A 524 14.10 -29.47 1.95
N PRO A 525 13.24 -29.58 2.99
CA PRO A 525 12.60 -28.43 3.67
C PRO A 525 13.54 -27.49 4.44
N GLU A 526 14.85 -27.67 4.34
CA GLU A 526 15.88 -26.92 5.06
C GLU A 526 16.15 -25.55 4.44
N GLY A 527 15.80 -25.37 3.15
CA GLY A 527 15.76 -24.08 2.45
C GLY A 527 14.62 -23.16 2.91
N ARG A 528 14.33 -23.13 4.23
CA ARG A 528 13.27 -22.34 4.85
C ARG A 528 13.41 -20.87 4.49
N GLN A 529 12.45 -20.31 3.77
CA GLN A 529 12.23 -18.86 3.84
C GLN A 529 11.71 -18.57 5.26
N PRO A 530 12.36 -17.68 6.04
CA PRO A 530 11.95 -17.37 7.41
C PRO A 530 10.71 -16.46 7.46
N ASP A 531 10.29 -15.96 6.29
CA ASP A 531 9.21 -15.01 6.10
C ASP A 531 8.06 -15.70 5.33
N ARG A 532 6.83 -15.51 5.79
CA ARG A 532 5.62 -15.72 4.97
C ARG A 532 5.66 -14.74 3.78
N THR A 533 5.27 -15.19 2.59
CA THR A 533 5.28 -14.39 1.35
C THR A 533 3.89 -14.32 0.73
N GLY A 534 3.54 -13.17 0.15
CA GLY A 534 2.26 -12.94 -0.54
C GLY A 534 1.34 -11.92 0.14
N THR A 535 0.30 -11.49 -0.57
CA THR A 535 -0.60 -10.40 -0.18
C THR A 535 -1.66 -10.86 0.85
N TRP A 536 -1.60 -10.30 2.07
CA TRP A 536 -2.47 -10.67 3.22
C TRP A 536 -3.95 -10.85 2.87
N GLN A 537 -4.54 -9.91 2.12
CA GLN A 537 -5.96 -9.94 1.78
C GLN A 537 -6.35 -11.21 1.02
N TYR A 538 -5.49 -11.72 0.13
CA TYR A 538 -5.80 -12.83 -0.76
C TYR A 538 -5.20 -14.16 -0.31
N MET A 539 -4.16 -14.14 0.54
CA MET A 539 -3.54 -15.33 1.11
C MET A 539 -4.54 -16.26 1.81
N SER A 540 -4.31 -17.58 1.69
CA SER A 540 -5.12 -18.62 2.31
C SER A 540 -5.21 -18.49 3.83
N ALA A 541 -6.32 -18.93 4.44
CA ALA A 541 -6.44 -18.95 5.89
C ALA A 541 -5.35 -19.81 6.55
N ASN A 542 -4.91 -20.88 5.87
CA ASN A 542 -3.81 -21.75 6.27
C ASN A 542 -2.44 -21.06 6.27
N ALA A 543 -2.01 -20.40 5.19
CA ALA A 543 -0.75 -19.66 5.17
C ALA A 543 -0.80 -18.43 6.11
N LEU A 544 -1.99 -17.85 6.33
CA LEU A 544 -2.23 -16.84 7.37
C LEU A 544 -2.18 -17.42 8.80
N ASN A 545 -2.31 -18.73 9.01
CA ASN A 545 -2.24 -19.36 10.32
C ASN A 545 -0.85 -19.97 10.63
N ASP A 546 -0.17 -20.55 9.65
CA ASP A 546 1.24 -20.98 9.75
C ASP A 546 2.13 -20.15 8.80
N PRO A 547 2.88 -19.15 9.32
CA PRO A 547 3.82 -18.38 8.50
C PRO A 547 5.04 -19.17 8.00
N THR A 548 5.19 -20.45 8.39
CA THR A 548 6.29 -21.34 7.95
C THR A 548 5.86 -22.46 6.99
N ARG A 549 4.56 -22.55 6.64
CA ARG A 549 4.01 -23.50 5.65
C ARG A 549 4.61 -23.26 4.26
N LYS A 550 4.96 -24.33 3.54
CA LYS A 550 5.23 -24.26 2.09
C LYS A 550 3.89 -23.97 1.39
N ILE A 551 3.80 -22.86 0.66
CA ILE A 551 2.64 -22.54 -0.18
C ILE A 551 2.45 -23.67 -1.21
N MET A 552 1.26 -24.27 -1.21
CA MET A 552 0.87 -25.36 -2.12
C MET A 552 -0.16 -24.85 -3.16
N ILE A 553 -0.58 -25.74 -4.07
CA ILE A 553 -1.58 -25.40 -5.09
C ILE A 553 -2.93 -25.00 -4.48
N GLN A 554 -3.33 -25.65 -3.39
CA GLN A 554 -4.57 -25.34 -2.67
C GLN A 554 -4.59 -23.89 -2.15
N ASP A 555 -3.46 -23.40 -1.63
CA ASP A 555 -3.32 -22.03 -1.11
C ASP A 555 -3.46 -20.97 -2.23
N GLU A 556 -2.90 -21.25 -3.42
CA GLU A 556 -3.01 -20.37 -4.59
C GLU A 556 -4.44 -20.38 -5.16
N LEU A 557 -5.13 -21.53 -5.17
CA LEU A 557 -6.53 -21.65 -5.59
C LEU A 557 -7.47 -20.91 -4.62
N GLU A 558 -7.24 -20.98 -3.30
CA GLU A 558 -7.95 -20.16 -2.32
C GLU A 558 -7.72 -18.66 -2.58
N SER A 559 -6.51 -18.29 -3.01
CA SER A 559 -6.18 -16.90 -3.37
C SER A 559 -6.92 -16.43 -4.64
N PHE A 560 -7.13 -17.29 -5.65
CA PHE A 560 -8.01 -16.99 -6.79
C PHE A 560 -9.47 -16.78 -6.34
N PHE A 561 -9.98 -17.59 -5.41
CA PHE A 561 -11.31 -17.41 -4.81
C PHE A 561 -11.43 -16.08 -4.05
N HIS A 562 -10.45 -15.73 -3.21
CA HIS A 562 -10.44 -14.46 -2.47
C HIS A 562 -10.43 -13.24 -3.40
N VAL A 563 -9.74 -13.30 -4.54
CA VAL A 563 -9.80 -12.24 -5.57
C VAL A 563 -11.20 -12.15 -6.18
N LEU A 564 -11.83 -13.28 -6.56
CA LEU A 564 -13.19 -13.30 -7.09
C LEU A 564 -14.19 -12.65 -6.13
N LEU A 565 -14.18 -13.08 -4.87
CA LEU A 565 -15.06 -12.57 -3.81
C LEU A 565 -14.86 -11.07 -3.56
N TYR A 566 -13.61 -10.60 -3.51
CA TYR A 566 -13.28 -9.20 -3.28
C TYR A 566 -13.88 -8.27 -4.33
N TYR A 567 -13.77 -8.65 -5.61
CA TYR A 567 -14.38 -7.89 -6.70
C TYR A 567 -15.90 -8.05 -6.76
N ALA A 568 -16.43 -9.24 -6.44
CA ALA A 568 -17.87 -9.48 -6.48
C ALA A 568 -18.64 -8.61 -5.47
N ILE A 569 -18.15 -8.53 -4.22
CA ILE A 569 -18.71 -7.66 -3.16
C ILE A 569 -18.58 -6.17 -3.52
N ARG A 570 -17.52 -5.76 -4.23
CA ARG A 570 -17.32 -4.36 -4.60
C ARG A 570 -18.20 -3.86 -5.73
N PHE A 571 -18.69 -4.74 -6.61
CA PHE A 571 -19.23 -4.32 -7.90
C PHE A 571 -20.59 -4.91 -8.31
N PHE A 572 -21.05 -6.03 -7.74
CA PHE A 572 -22.28 -6.69 -8.20
C PHE A 572 -23.44 -6.60 -7.21
N PRO A 573 -24.71 -6.79 -7.64
CA PRO A 573 -25.85 -6.87 -6.74
C PRO A 573 -25.75 -8.08 -5.79
N HIS A 574 -26.02 -7.86 -4.50
CA HIS A 574 -25.93 -8.88 -3.45
C HIS A 574 -26.80 -8.53 -2.23
N ASN A 575 -27.05 -9.48 -1.33
CA ASN A 575 -27.90 -9.30 -0.14
C ASN A 575 -27.20 -8.70 1.12
N LEU A 576 -25.92 -8.33 1.02
CA LEU A 576 -25.28 -7.44 1.99
C LEU A 576 -25.71 -5.98 1.69
N GLY A 577 -26.17 -5.24 2.70
CA GLY A 577 -26.52 -3.82 2.55
C GLY A 577 -25.28 -2.94 2.35
N ASP A 578 -25.38 -1.91 1.50
CA ASP A 578 -24.21 -1.18 1.00
C ASP A 578 -23.39 -0.48 2.10
N ASP A 579 -24.03 0.05 3.16
CA ASP A 579 -23.35 0.65 4.32
C ASP A 579 -22.41 -0.35 5.05
N HIS A 580 -22.75 -1.63 5.02
CA HIS A 580 -21.99 -2.70 5.69
C HIS A 580 -20.84 -3.25 4.84
N ILE A 581 -20.69 -2.85 3.59
CA ILE A 581 -19.60 -3.32 2.71
C ILE A 581 -18.24 -2.89 3.24
N GLY A 582 -18.12 -1.68 3.80
CA GLY A 582 -16.89 -1.23 4.43
C GLY A 582 -16.44 -2.13 5.58
N GLN A 583 -17.39 -2.50 6.45
CA GLN A 583 -17.21 -3.42 7.57
C GLN A 583 -16.84 -4.83 7.05
N PHE A 584 -17.60 -5.38 6.11
CA PHE A 584 -17.37 -6.72 5.57
C PHE A 584 -16.00 -6.85 4.90
N LEU A 585 -15.63 -5.88 4.04
CA LEU A 585 -14.35 -5.89 3.36
C LEU A 585 -13.18 -5.78 4.36
N HIS A 586 -13.36 -5.05 5.46
CA HIS A 586 -12.40 -5.04 6.55
C HIS A 586 -12.33 -6.38 7.28
N ASP A 587 -13.45 -6.90 7.78
CA ASP A 587 -13.49 -8.06 8.67
C ASP A 587 -13.13 -9.37 7.98
N TYR A 588 -13.35 -9.47 6.66
CA TYR A 588 -12.98 -10.63 5.85
C TYR A 588 -11.55 -10.54 5.30
N PHE A 589 -11.13 -9.39 4.76
CA PHE A 589 -9.85 -9.27 4.04
C PHE A 589 -8.74 -8.58 4.84
N ASP A 590 -9.06 -7.60 5.69
CA ASP A 590 -8.05 -6.81 6.41
C ASP A 590 -7.78 -7.26 7.85
N ALA A 591 -8.77 -7.86 8.52
CA ALA A 591 -8.68 -8.27 9.91
C ALA A 591 -7.73 -9.45 10.17
N TYR A 592 -7.33 -9.59 11.43
CA TYR A 592 -6.31 -10.53 11.91
C TYR A 592 -6.58 -10.94 13.36
N THR A 593 -5.98 -12.04 13.78
CA THR A 593 -6.00 -12.51 15.18
C THR A 593 -4.59 -12.41 15.78
N PRO A 594 -4.35 -11.62 16.85
CA PRO A 594 -3.06 -11.58 17.54
C PRO A 594 -2.66 -12.94 18.13
N ASN A 595 -1.36 -13.25 18.12
CA ASN A 595 -0.81 -14.50 18.63
C ASN A 595 0.62 -14.29 19.17
N THR A 596 1.12 -15.22 19.99
CA THR A 596 2.49 -15.14 20.55
C THR A 596 3.60 -15.23 19.49
N LEU A 597 3.27 -15.70 18.28
CA LEU A 597 4.19 -15.78 17.12
C LEU A 597 3.85 -14.74 16.02
N GLY A 598 3.12 -13.67 16.35
CA GLY A 598 2.73 -12.62 15.39
C GLY A 598 1.22 -12.61 15.10
N TYR A 599 0.85 -12.60 13.83
CA TYR A 599 -0.54 -12.37 13.40
C TYR A 599 -1.09 -13.53 12.56
N ARG A 600 -2.26 -14.02 12.99
CA ARG A 600 -3.03 -15.11 12.39
C ARG A 600 -4.23 -14.61 11.58
N CYS A 601 -4.89 -15.51 10.85
CA CYS A 601 -6.04 -15.21 10.00
C CYS A 601 -7.15 -14.43 10.75
N GLY A 602 -7.87 -13.57 10.03
CA GLY A 602 -9.10 -12.95 10.51
C GLY A 602 -10.23 -13.98 10.62
N ARG A 603 -11.02 -13.89 11.68
CA ARG A 603 -12.03 -14.92 12.02
C ARG A 603 -13.02 -15.18 10.87
N ALA A 604 -13.55 -14.14 10.22
CA ALA A 604 -14.57 -14.29 9.18
C ALA A 604 -14.07 -15.03 7.92
N LYS A 605 -12.77 -14.88 7.56
CA LYS A 605 -12.15 -15.66 6.47
C LYS A 605 -12.04 -17.14 6.88
N LEU A 606 -11.51 -17.41 8.06
CA LEU A 606 -11.31 -18.79 8.55
C LEU A 606 -12.65 -19.55 8.68
N GLU A 607 -13.67 -18.94 9.29
CA GLU A 607 -15.00 -19.55 9.42
C GLU A 607 -15.66 -19.79 8.06
N ALA A 608 -15.45 -18.92 7.07
CA ALA A 608 -15.99 -19.13 5.72
C ALA A 608 -15.35 -20.33 5.00
N MET A 609 -14.06 -20.59 5.23
CA MET A 609 -13.39 -21.80 4.71
C MET A 609 -13.82 -23.05 5.48
N GLN A 610 -13.96 -22.98 6.81
CA GLN A 610 -14.30 -24.12 7.67
C GLN A 610 -15.78 -24.56 7.63
N TYR A 611 -16.69 -23.70 7.15
CA TYR A 611 -18.15 -23.97 7.11
C TYR A 611 -18.78 -23.82 5.72
N GLY A 612 -17.96 -23.84 4.66
CA GLY A 612 -18.41 -23.76 3.26
C GLY A 612 -19.33 -22.58 2.94
N SER A 613 -19.35 -21.53 3.76
CA SER A 613 -20.35 -20.47 3.63
C SER A 613 -20.02 -19.18 4.37
N ILE A 614 -20.37 -18.06 3.75
CA ILE A 614 -20.19 -16.72 4.27
C ILE A 614 -21.51 -16.28 4.93
N SER A 615 -21.55 -16.21 6.26
CA SER A 615 -22.71 -15.71 7.01
C SER A 615 -22.71 -14.19 7.09
N LEU A 616 -23.87 -13.58 6.85
CA LEU A 616 -24.11 -12.14 6.98
C LEU A 616 -24.79 -11.76 8.32
N LYS A 617 -24.90 -12.70 9.28
CA LYS A 617 -25.63 -12.50 10.55
C LYS A 617 -25.16 -11.28 11.35
N LEU A 618 -23.88 -10.91 11.28
CA LEU A 618 -23.32 -9.76 12.00
C LEU A 618 -23.57 -8.40 11.32
N TYR A 619 -24.08 -8.39 10.08
CA TYR A 619 -24.28 -7.18 9.27
C TYR A 619 -25.76 -6.86 9.03
N ASN A 620 -26.67 -7.82 9.23
CA ASN A 620 -28.10 -7.66 8.98
C ASN A 620 -28.91 -7.79 10.30
N PRO A 621 -28.87 -6.78 11.20
CA PRO A 621 -29.39 -6.90 12.58
C PRO A 621 -30.90 -7.19 12.67
N GLU A 622 -31.69 -6.75 11.68
CA GLU A 622 -33.14 -6.99 11.64
C GLU A 622 -33.51 -8.43 11.22
N GLN A 623 -32.58 -9.16 10.63
CA GLN A 623 -32.83 -10.51 10.11
C GLN A 623 -32.22 -11.55 11.04
N ASN A 624 -32.97 -11.93 12.08
CA ASN A 624 -32.58 -12.89 13.13
C ASN A 624 -32.51 -14.37 12.64
N LYS A 625 -32.14 -14.59 11.38
CA LYS A 625 -31.94 -15.88 10.70
C LYS A 625 -30.48 -15.98 10.22
N ASN A 626 -29.98 -17.20 9.97
CA ASN A 626 -28.61 -17.38 9.47
C ASN A 626 -28.53 -17.09 7.95
N VAL A 627 -28.57 -15.80 7.59
CA VAL A 627 -28.53 -15.33 6.20
C VAL A 627 -27.13 -15.57 5.62
N LYS A 628 -27.02 -16.44 4.60
CA LYS A 628 -25.80 -16.59 3.79
C LYS A 628 -25.70 -15.47 2.74
N LEU A 629 -24.49 -15.11 2.33
CA LEU A 629 -24.24 -14.23 1.18
C LEU A 629 -24.85 -14.85 -0.09
N ARG A 630 -25.60 -14.04 -0.85
CA ARG A 630 -26.06 -14.36 -2.22
C ARG A 630 -25.91 -13.15 -3.13
N PHE A 631 -25.50 -13.40 -4.36
CA PHE A 631 -25.54 -12.45 -5.47
C PHE A 631 -26.93 -12.45 -6.11
N LEU A 632 -27.43 -11.26 -6.40
CA LEU A 632 -28.76 -11.04 -6.96
C LEU A 632 -28.64 -10.84 -8.47
N TRP A 633 -29.68 -11.19 -9.22
CA TRP A 633 -29.79 -10.70 -10.59
C TRP A 633 -30.12 -9.21 -10.58
N PRO A 634 -29.52 -8.37 -11.45
CA PRO A 634 -29.89 -6.97 -11.54
C PRO A 634 -31.37 -6.83 -11.95
N SER A 635 -32.18 -6.24 -11.06
CA SER A 635 -33.54 -5.82 -11.40
C SER A 635 -33.51 -4.81 -12.54
N PRO A 636 -34.53 -4.77 -13.43
CA PRO A 636 -34.60 -3.74 -14.46
C PRO A 636 -34.60 -2.35 -13.80
N PRO A 637 -33.95 -1.34 -14.42
CA PRO A 637 -33.89 0.00 -13.86
C PRO A 637 -35.32 0.54 -13.71
N LYS A 638 -35.72 0.89 -12.47
CA LYS A 638 -37.01 1.53 -12.24
C LYS A 638 -37.08 2.81 -13.07
N PRO A 639 -38.16 3.04 -13.86
CA PRO A 639 -38.31 4.32 -14.54
C PRO A 639 -38.30 5.43 -13.50
N SER A 640 -37.47 6.45 -13.71
CA SER A 640 -37.32 7.54 -12.75
C SER A 640 -38.62 8.32 -12.63
N THR A 641 -39.37 8.08 -11.56
CA THR A 641 -40.44 8.97 -11.12
C THR A 641 -39.82 10.34 -10.88
N ALA A 642 -40.16 11.31 -11.74
CA ALA A 642 -39.71 12.68 -11.60
C ALA A 642 -40.40 13.30 -10.38
N THR A 643 -39.81 13.13 -9.20
CA THR A 643 -40.23 13.80 -7.98
C THR A 643 -40.05 15.31 -8.20
N LEU A 644 -41.16 16.03 -8.29
CA LEU A 644 -41.16 17.48 -8.28
C LEU A 644 -40.68 17.95 -6.91
N GLU A 645 -39.48 18.52 -6.84
CA GLU A 645 -39.03 19.22 -5.64
C GLU A 645 -39.94 20.43 -5.37
N PRO A 646 -40.30 20.72 -4.11
CA PRO A 646 -40.98 21.95 -3.76
C PRO A 646 -40.12 23.16 -4.12
N LYS A 647 -40.74 24.23 -4.61
CA LYS A 647 -40.06 25.52 -4.73
C LYS A 647 -39.87 26.13 -3.33
N ASP A 648 -38.62 26.29 -2.92
CA ASP A 648 -38.26 27.40 -2.04
C ASP A 648 -37.80 28.59 -2.90
N GLU A 649 -38.28 29.78 -2.58
CA GLU A 649 -37.91 31.03 -3.25
C GLU A 649 -36.88 31.83 -2.43
N SER A 650 -36.11 32.67 -3.13
CA SER A 650 -35.00 33.50 -2.62
C SER A 650 -33.69 32.74 -2.32
N SER A 651 -32.50 33.26 -2.65
CA SER A 651 -32.17 34.51 -3.34
C SER A 651 -30.88 34.46 -4.20
N SER A 652 -30.80 35.43 -5.10
CA SER A 652 -29.69 35.85 -5.97
C SER A 652 -28.31 35.97 -5.28
N SER A 653 -27.16 35.95 -5.96
CA SER A 653 -26.86 36.26 -7.37
C SER A 653 -25.53 35.64 -7.84
N ALA A 654 -25.29 35.62 -9.16
CA ALA A 654 -23.98 35.35 -9.74
C ALA A 654 -23.61 36.37 -10.84
N LEU A 655 -22.37 36.85 -10.77
CA LEU A 655 -21.48 37.38 -11.83
C LEU A 655 -22.00 38.34 -12.92
N SER A 656 -21.33 39.49 -12.98
CA SER A 656 -21.17 40.39 -14.13
C SER A 656 -20.21 39.81 -15.21
N SER A 657 -20.21 40.23 -16.48
CA SER A 657 -21.16 41.01 -17.30
C SER A 657 -20.70 41.10 -18.77
N SER A 658 -21.56 41.66 -19.64
CA SER A 658 -21.21 42.35 -20.93
C SER A 658 -20.99 41.45 -22.19
N PRO A 659 -21.09 41.99 -23.44
CA PRO A 659 -22.40 42.29 -24.05
C PRO A 659 -22.57 41.96 -25.57
N SER A 660 -23.84 41.97 -26.01
CA SER A 660 -24.47 42.48 -27.27
C SER A 660 -23.62 42.93 -28.50
N PRO A 661 -24.17 42.93 -29.76
CA PRO A 661 -25.58 43.29 -30.08
C PRO A 661 -26.31 42.66 -31.31
N ALA A 662 -27.66 42.77 -31.29
CA ALA A 662 -28.63 43.11 -32.38
C ALA A 662 -28.68 42.31 -33.74
N GLU A 663 -29.72 42.42 -34.59
CA GLU A 663 -31.22 42.42 -34.44
C GLU A 663 -31.86 42.26 -35.85
N ARG A 664 -33.14 41.80 -35.94
CA ARG A 664 -34.13 41.98 -37.06
C ARG A 664 -33.89 41.40 -38.47
N ALA A 665 -34.82 40.54 -38.94
CA ALA A 665 -35.76 40.80 -40.06
C ALA A 665 -36.65 39.56 -40.45
N LEU A 666 -37.76 39.78 -41.18
CA LEU A 666 -38.79 38.83 -41.68
C LEU A 666 -39.36 39.37 -43.03
N PRO A 667 -40.29 38.70 -43.78
CA PRO A 667 -40.76 37.30 -43.78
C PRO A 667 -40.41 36.58 -45.14
N PRO A 668 -41.27 36.35 -46.18
CA PRO A 668 -42.58 35.66 -46.28
C PRO A 668 -42.73 34.58 -47.41
N THR A 669 -43.68 33.63 -47.25
CA THR A 669 -44.44 32.85 -48.30
C THR A 669 -43.66 31.92 -49.29
N HIS A 670 -44.14 30.80 -49.85
CA HIS A 670 -45.36 29.92 -49.82
C HIS A 670 -45.05 28.63 -50.65
N SER A 671 -45.81 27.52 -50.74
CA SER A 671 -46.85 26.83 -49.92
C SER A 671 -47.25 25.46 -50.59
N ILE A 672 -48.24 24.74 -50.02
CA ILE A 672 -49.15 23.68 -50.57
C ILE A 672 -49.01 22.24 -49.99
N SER A 673 -50.17 21.64 -49.63
CA SER A 673 -50.49 20.23 -49.27
C SER A 673 -49.71 19.62 -48.06
N SER A 674 -50.29 19.16 -46.94
CA SER A 674 -51.51 18.37 -46.63
C SER A 674 -51.40 16.86 -46.99
N ALA A 675 -51.94 15.91 -46.21
CA ALA A 675 -52.89 16.03 -45.08
C ALA A 675 -52.82 14.88 -44.01
N GLU A 676 -53.32 15.17 -42.79
CA GLU A 676 -54.07 14.28 -41.84
C GLU A 676 -53.39 13.00 -41.27
N ARG A 677 -53.66 12.50 -40.04
CA ARG A 677 -54.63 12.69 -38.92
C ARG A 677 -53.96 12.23 -37.60
N SER A 678 -54.45 12.43 -36.37
CA SER A 678 -55.26 13.47 -35.68
C SER A 678 -55.29 13.14 -34.16
N PRO A 679 -55.53 14.10 -33.25
CA PRO A 679 -55.49 13.88 -31.78
C PRO A 679 -56.89 13.69 -31.12
N SER A 680 -56.87 13.44 -29.80
CA SER A 680 -57.96 13.54 -28.80
C SER A 680 -58.50 14.99 -28.64
N PRO A 681 -59.37 15.39 -27.65
CA PRO A 681 -59.97 14.68 -26.49
C PRO A 681 -61.45 15.09 -26.10
N VAL A 682 -61.83 14.83 -24.83
CA VAL A 682 -62.80 15.50 -23.88
C VAL A 682 -64.33 15.18 -23.80
N PHE A 683 -64.79 15.22 -22.52
CA PHE A 683 -66.15 15.38 -21.95
C PHE A 683 -67.15 14.20 -22.08
N SER A 684 -68.14 14.02 -21.19
CA SER A 684 -68.70 14.91 -20.12
C SER A 684 -68.98 14.18 -18.77
N ALA A 685 -69.42 14.93 -17.75
CA ALA A 685 -69.73 14.45 -16.38
C ALA A 685 -71.22 14.09 -16.14
N ILE A 686 -71.56 13.60 -14.94
CA ILE A 686 -72.77 13.93 -14.13
C ILE A 686 -72.67 13.31 -12.71
N ASP A 687 -73.36 13.92 -11.73
CA ASP A 687 -73.39 13.57 -10.30
C ASP A 687 -74.07 12.24 -9.92
N GLY A 688 -73.81 11.77 -8.68
CA GLY A 688 -74.58 10.70 -8.03
C GLY A 688 -74.01 10.25 -6.67
N SER A 689 -74.47 10.85 -5.55
CA SER A 689 -74.27 10.35 -4.18
C SER A 689 -75.17 9.13 -3.91
N ASP A 690 -74.77 8.10 -3.14
CA ASP A 690 -74.70 8.18 -1.68
C ASP A 690 -73.97 6.99 -0.98
N LEU A 691 -73.76 7.15 0.33
CA LEU A 691 -73.33 6.20 1.39
C LEU A 691 -73.29 4.67 1.10
N THR A 692 -72.18 3.97 1.44
CA THR A 692 -72.20 2.76 2.34
C THR A 692 -70.81 2.18 2.72
N SER A 693 -70.76 1.56 3.92
CA SER A 693 -69.89 0.46 4.43
C SER A 693 -68.35 0.40 4.25
N LEU A 694 -67.67 0.39 5.42
CA LEU A 694 -66.59 -0.47 5.94
C LEU A 694 -65.74 -1.41 5.02
N PRO A 695 -64.46 -1.67 5.39
CA PRO A 695 -63.45 -2.26 4.49
C PRO A 695 -63.52 -3.79 4.31
N SER A 696 -63.05 -4.23 3.13
CA SER A 696 -62.69 -5.62 2.83
C SER A 696 -61.20 -5.87 3.08
N GLU A 697 -60.81 -7.12 3.33
CA GLU A 697 -59.42 -7.53 3.55
C GLU A 697 -58.59 -7.46 2.24
N PRO A 698 -57.27 -7.24 2.31
CA PRO A 698 -56.40 -7.26 1.14
C PRO A 698 -56.18 -8.71 0.63
N GLU A 699 -56.39 -8.93 -0.66
CA GLU A 699 -56.02 -10.20 -1.31
C GLU A 699 -54.48 -10.39 -1.31
N ASP A 700 -54.03 -11.63 -1.07
CA ASP A 700 -52.62 -12.00 -1.17
C ASP A 700 -52.08 -11.78 -2.60
N PRO A 701 -50.96 -11.06 -2.80
CA PRO A 701 -50.35 -10.93 -4.11
C PRO A 701 -49.79 -12.29 -4.61
N PRO A 702 -49.88 -12.58 -5.92
CA PRO A 702 -49.55 -13.90 -6.46
C PRO A 702 -48.06 -14.26 -6.34
N LYS A 703 -47.80 -15.56 -6.14
CA LYS A 703 -46.46 -16.12 -5.89
C LYS A 703 -45.55 -16.16 -7.12
N ASP A 704 -44.26 -16.00 -6.84
CA ASP A 704 -43.10 -16.46 -7.63
C ASP A 704 -43.16 -16.28 -9.16
N VAL A 705 -42.79 -15.08 -9.61
CA VAL A 705 -41.98 -14.98 -10.84
C VAL A 705 -40.58 -15.50 -10.50
N ASN A 706 -40.18 -16.64 -11.06
CA ASN A 706 -38.86 -17.24 -10.84
C ASN A 706 -37.74 -16.24 -11.21
N GLU A 707 -37.13 -15.58 -10.20
CA GLU A 707 -35.98 -14.72 -10.41
C GLU A 707 -34.78 -15.56 -10.92
N PRO A 708 -34.14 -15.22 -12.05
CA PRO A 708 -33.03 -15.98 -12.59
C PRO A 708 -31.83 -15.96 -11.61
N VAL A 709 -31.36 -17.14 -11.20
CA VAL A 709 -30.27 -17.25 -10.22
C VAL A 709 -28.95 -16.76 -10.82
N HIS A 710 -28.25 -15.90 -10.09
CA HIS A 710 -26.97 -15.34 -10.54
C HIS A 710 -25.86 -16.41 -10.58
N PRO A 711 -25.14 -16.63 -11.70
CA PRO A 711 -24.16 -17.73 -11.83
C PRO A 711 -23.02 -17.73 -10.81
N LEU A 712 -22.61 -16.55 -10.29
CA LEU A 712 -21.63 -16.46 -9.20
C LEU A 712 -22.01 -17.25 -7.95
N ASN A 713 -23.31 -17.43 -7.66
CA ASN A 713 -23.74 -18.17 -6.47
C ASN A 713 -23.28 -19.62 -6.50
N GLU A 714 -23.38 -20.26 -7.65
CA GLU A 714 -22.95 -21.65 -7.84
C GLU A 714 -21.42 -21.76 -7.86
N ILE A 715 -20.72 -20.85 -8.56
CA ILE A 715 -19.25 -20.82 -8.57
C ILE A 715 -18.71 -20.66 -7.14
N ILE A 716 -19.29 -19.77 -6.34
CA ILE A 716 -18.88 -19.51 -4.96
C ILE A 716 -19.27 -20.68 -4.05
N HIS A 717 -20.45 -21.30 -4.25
CA HIS A 717 -20.88 -22.50 -3.51
C HIS A 717 -19.93 -23.68 -3.73
N GLU A 718 -19.64 -24.03 -4.98
CA GLU A 718 -18.78 -25.16 -5.32
C GLU A 718 -17.37 -24.97 -4.76
N LEU A 719 -16.76 -23.81 -5.02
CA LEU A 719 -15.44 -23.51 -4.47
C LEU A 719 -15.42 -23.56 -2.94
N LEU A 720 -16.42 -23.00 -2.26
CA LEU A 720 -16.50 -23.07 -0.80
C LEU A 720 -16.68 -24.50 -0.28
N SER A 721 -17.41 -25.38 -0.96
CA SER A 721 -17.53 -26.79 -0.57
C SER A 721 -16.22 -27.57 -0.73
N TRP A 722 -15.40 -27.22 -1.74
CA TRP A 722 -14.09 -27.84 -1.93
C TRP A 722 -13.10 -27.36 -0.85
N PHE A 723 -13.20 -26.10 -0.41
CA PHE A 723 -12.43 -25.59 0.73
C PHE A 723 -12.91 -26.16 2.07
N GLU A 724 -14.22 -26.27 2.31
CA GLU A 724 -14.79 -26.91 3.52
C GLU A 724 -14.23 -28.32 3.70
N ALA A 725 -14.30 -29.14 2.65
CA ALA A 725 -13.68 -30.45 2.61
C ALA A 725 -12.16 -30.40 2.87
N HIS A 726 -11.42 -29.48 2.23
CA HIS A 726 -9.98 -29.35 2.45
C HIS A 726 -9.59 -29.04 3.90
N TYR A 727 -10.26 -28.09 4.55
CA TYR A 727 -9.98 -27.72 5.93
C TYR A 727 -10.45 -28.81 6.92
N ALA A 728 -11.51 -29.56 6.60
CA ALA A 728 -11.97 -30.69 7.43
C ALA A 728 -10.94 -31.83 7.57
N PHE A 729 -10.10 -32.07 6.56
CA PHE A 729 -9.04 -33.09 6.60
C PHE A 729 -7.72 -32.61 7.23
N GLU A 730 -7.46 -31.30 7.36
CA GLU A 730 -6.25 -30.78 8.02
C GLU A 730 -6.41 -30.65 9.55
N ASP A 731 -7.63 -30.53 10.08
CA ASP A 731 -7.97 -30.57 11.51
C ASP A 731 -8.66 -31.91 11.90
N PRO A 732 -7.94 -33.06 11.92
CA PRO A 732 -8.53 -34.34 12.30
C PRO A 732 -9.01 -34.30 13.76
N PRO A 733 -10.16 -34.92 14.09
CA PRO A 733 -10.61 -35.02 15.48
C PRO A 733 -9.57 -35.78 16.30
N LEU A 734 -9.25 -35.27 17.50
CA LEU A 734 -8.37 -35.95 18.45
C LEU A 734 -8.86 -37.38 18.67
N PRO A 735 -7.99 -38.41 18.59
CA PRO A 735 -8.40 -39.78 18.86
C PRO A 735 -8.96 -39.85 20.30
N PRO A 736 -10.04 -40.62 20.53
CA PRO A 736 -10.60 -40.76 21.87
C PRO A 736 -9.51 -41.29 22.81
N SER A 737 -9.31 -40.62 23.94
CA SER A 737 -8.25 -40.95 24.89
C SER A 737 -8.38 -42.41 25.33
N THR A 738 -7.43 -43.24 24.91
CA THR A 738 -7.28 -44.60 25.45
C THR A 738 -7.15 -44.51 26.96
N GLN A 739 -8.00 -45.23 27.68
CA GLN A 739 -7.91 -45.34 29.13
C GLN A 739 -6.67 -46.16 29.50
N GLU A 740 -5.51 -45.50 29.59
CA GLU A 740 -4.33 -46.09 30.20
C GLU A 740 -4.62 -46.30 31.68
N THR A 741 -4.75 -47.57 32.07
CA THR A 741 -4.92 -47.99 33.46
C THR A 741 -3.66 -47.68 34.25
N ALA A 742 -3.68 -46.61 35.03
CA ALA A 742 -2.56 -46.24 35.89
C ALA A 742 -2.23 -47.35 36.91
N PRO A 743 -0.97 -47.80 37.01
CA PRO A 743 -0.50 -48.55 38.17
C PRO A 743 -0.57 -47.66 39.42
N ALA A 744 -1.03 -48.21 40.54
CA ALA A 744 -1.02 -47.50 41.80
C ALA A 744 0.38 -47.55 42.44
N ASP A 745 0.90 -46.39 42.85
CA ASP A 745 1.58 -46.21 44.14
C ASP A 745 1.74 -44.71 44.44
N ALA A 746 1.50 -44.32 45.69
CA ALA A 746 1.64 -42.95 46.21
C ALA A 746 2.48 -42.98 47.50
N PRO A 747 3.05 -41.85 47.98
CA PRO A 747 2.22 -41.03 48.87
C PRO A 747 2.48 -39.50 48.86
N ASN A 748 1.37 -38.77 48.94
CA ASN A 748 1.08 -37.55 49.72
C ASN A 748 2.23 -36.64 50.20
N ALA A 749 2.13 -35.37 49.84
CA ALA A 749 2.19 -34.25 50.78
C ALA A 749 1.12 -33.20 50.37
N SER A 750 0.47 -32.55 51.33
CA SER A 750 -0.58 -31.54 51.08
C SER A 750 0.01 -30.13 50.99
N ASP A 751 -0.70 -29.21 50.33
CA ASP A 751 -1.47 -28.18 51.06
C ASP A 751 -2.48 -27.46 50.14
N ASP A 752 -3.42 -26.76 50.78
CA ASP A 752 -4.68 -26.27 50.20
C ASP A 752 -4.56 -24.89 49.51
N MET A 753 -5.48 -24.60 48.58
CA MET A 753 -5.99 -23.25 48.24
C MET A 753 -7.21 -23.32 47.29
N GLY A 754 -8.36 -23.77 47.82
CA GLY A 754 -9.72 -23.30 47.46
C GLY A 754 -10.16 -23.21 45.99
N ILE A 755 -11.01 -24.15 45.55
CA ILE A 755 -11.74 -24.08 44.27
C ILE A 755 -13.07 -23.32 44.46
N MET A 756 -13.35 -22.31 43.62
CA MET A 756 -14.70 -21.78 43.46
C MET A 756 -15.56 -22.77 42.66
N GLN A 757 -16.74 -23.12 43.19
CA GLN A 757 -17.75 -23.86 42.44
C GLN A 757 -18.41 -22.93 41.43
N LEU A 758 -18.49 -23.36 40.17
CA LEU A 758 -19.38 -22.79 39.15
C LEU A 758 -20.74 -23.50 39.24
N ASP A 759 -21.80 -22.80 38.88
CA ASP A 759 -23.17 -23.31 38.97
C ASP A 759 -23.63 -24.07 37.70
N GLU A 760 -24.87 -24.57 37.72
CA GLU A 760 -25.45 -25.31 36.61
C GLU A 760 -25.78 -24.43 35.39
N GLU A 761 -25.93 -23.10 35.55
CA GLU A 761 -26.19 -22.19 34.43
C GLU A 761 -24.89 -21.92 33.64
N ASP A 762 -23.75 -21.75 34.32
CA ASP A 762 -22.43 -21.70 33.68
C ASP A 762 -22.09 -23.02 32.97
N MET A 763 -22.45 -24.16 33.56
CA MET A 763 -22.33 -25.48 32.91
C MET A 763 -23.21 -25.59 31.66
N ALA A 764 -24.44 -25.06 31.68
CA ALA A 764 -25.33 -25.01 30.50
C ALA A 764 -24.79 -24.09 29.39
N MET A 765 -24.22 -22.93 29.74
CA MET A 765 -23.48 -22.06 28.82
C MET A 765 -22.31 -22.79 28.15
N MET A 766 -21.55 -23.61 28.89
CA MET A 766 -20.45 -24.40 28.32
C MET A 766 -20.94 -25.60 27.50
N ALA A 767 -22.05 -26.24 27.87
CA ALA A 767 -22.65 -27.33 27.10
C ALA A 767 -23.03 -26.88 25.67
N ASN A 768 -23.56 -25.67 25.52
CA ASN A 768 -23.88 -25.09 24.20
C ASN A 768 -22.65 -24.84 23.29
N ARG A 769 -21.42 -24.95 23.81
CA ARG A 769 -20.19 -24.94 22.99
C ARG A 769 -19.79 -26.32 22.44
N ARG A 770 -20.46 -27.41 22.83
CA ARG A 770 -20.18 -28.78 22.37
C ARG A 770 -21.04 -29.22 21.17
N GLY A 771 -21.53 -28.27 20.39
CA GLY A 771 -22.38 -28.48 19.20
C GLY A 771 -21.70 -29.09 17.96
N ARG A 772 -20.64 -29.90 18.09
CA ARG A 772 -20.13 -30.74 16.98
C ARG A 772 -20.75 -32.12 17.13
N LYS A 773 -21.73 -32.46 16.28
CA LYS A 773 -22.22 -33.84 16.17
C LYS A 773 -21.07 -34.74 15.76
N VAL A 774 -20.68 -35.67 16.62
CA VAL A 774 -19.70 -36.72 16.30
C VAL A 774 -20.47 -37.87 15.64
N GLU A 775 -20.79 -37.69 14.36
CA GLU A 775 -21.38 -38.70 13.48
C GLU A 775 -21.31 -38.21 12.02
N ASP A 776 -20.10 -37.85 11.56
CA ASP A 776 -19.84 -37.71 10.12
C ASP A 776 -19.89 -39.12 9.51
N THR A 777 -20.84 -39.37 8.60
CA THR A 777 -20.99 -40.69 7.97
C THR A 777 -19.80 -41.01 7.07
N ALA A 778 -19.49 -42.29 6.91
CA ALA A 778 -18.44 -42.73 5.99
C ALA A 778 -18.68 -42.23 4.55
N GLU A 779 -19.96 -42.11 4.15
CA GLU A 779 -20.40 -41.53 2.88
C GLU A 779 -19.98 -40.06 2.75
N LYS A 780 -20.23 -39.22 3.77
CA LYS A 780 -19.79 -37.81 3.76
C LYS A 780 -18.28 -37.70 3.71
N LEU A 781 -17.54 -38.51 4.47
CA LEU A 781 -16.07 -38.52 4.43
C LEU A 781 -15.52 -38.87 3.04
N LEU A 782 -16.19 -39.77 2.30
CA LEU A 782 -15.85 -40.08 0.91
C LEU A 782 -16.19 -38.92 -0.03
N GLU A 783 -17.37 -38.30 0.09
CA GLU A 783 -17.73 -37.11 -0.71
C GLU A 783 -16.73 -35.96 -0.49
N ASP A 784 -16.35 -35.69 0.77
CA ASP A 784 -15.39 -34.64 1.09
C ASP A 784 -13.97 -35.01 0.59
N GLU A 785 -13.59 -36.28 0.59
CA GLU A 785 -12.31 -36.70 -0.03
C GLU A 785 -12.33 -36.47 -1.55
N GLU A 786 -13.47 -36.63 -2.22
CA GLU A 786 -13.64 -36.29 -3.64
C GLU A 786 -13.66 -34.77 -3.87
N ARG A 787 -14.41 -34.00 -3.08
CA ARG A 787 -14.40 -32.52 -3.13
C ARG A 787 -12.99 -31.96 -2.93
N ARG A 788 -12.20 -32.52 -2.02
CA ARG A 788 -10.82 -32.11 -1.75
C ARG A 788 -9.89 -32.34 -2.96
N LYS A 789 -10.09 -33.42 -3.74
CA LYS A 789 -9.28 -33.72 -4.94
C LYS A 789 -9.42 -32.65 -6.03
N ASN A 790 -10.53 -31.92 -6.08
CA ASN A 790 -10.71 -30.78 -6.99
C ASN A 790 -9.67 -29.65 -6.79
N LEU A 791 -9.05 -29.56 -5.61
CA LEU A 791 -8.01 -28.57 -5.30
C LEU A 791 -6.57 -29.09 -5.48
N GLU A 792 -6.38 -30.36 -5.85
CA GLU A 792 -5.04 -30.92 -6.12
C GLU A 792 -4.47 -30.48 -7.48
N THR A 793 -5.31 -29.99 -8.40
CA THR A 793 -4.91 -29.40 -9.68
C THR A 793 -5.82 -28.25 -10.08
N HIS A 794 -5.40 -27.43 -11.06
CA HIS A 794 -6.24 -26.38 -11.67
C HIS A 794 -7.49 -26.89 -12.38
N SER A 795 -7.57 -28.19 -12.67
CA SER A 795 -8.48 -28.75 -13.68
C SER A 795 -9.96 -28.53 -13.34
N ALA A 796 -10.35 -28.77 -12.09
CA ALA A 796 -11.74 -28.61 -11.65
C ALA A 796 -12.16 -27.13 -11.61
N MET A 797 -11.32 -26.23 -11.08
CA MET A 797 -11.62 -24.79 -11.07
C MET A 797 -11.66 -24.19 -12.49
N LEU A 798 -10.80 -24.65 -13.40
CA LEU A 798 -10.85 -24.27 -14.80
C LEU A 798 -12.14 -24.75 -15.48
N ALA A 799 -12.57 -26.00 -15.22
CA ALA A 799 -13.83 -26.53 -15.73
C ALA A 799 -15.04 -25.75 -15.18
N LEU A 800 -15.16 -25.59 -13.85
CA LEU A 800 -16.24 -24.83 -13.19
C LEU A 800 -16.41 -23.42 -13.77
N LEU A 801 -15.30 -22.70 -13.99
CA LEU A 801 -15.33 -21.38 -14.63
C LEU A 801 -15.69 -21.47 -16.13
N TYR A 802 -15.10 -22.40 -16.87
CA TYR A 802 -15.35 -22.57 -18.31
C TYR A 802 -16.81 -22.94 -18.60
N ASP A 803 -17.34 -23.95 -17.92
CA ASP A 803 -18.70 -24.43 -18.11
C ASP A 803 -19.69 -23.35 -17.69
N SER A 804 -19.45 -22.66 -16.57
CA SER A 804 -20.28 -21.51 -16.16
C SER A 804 -20.26 -20.37 -17.19
N LEU A 805 -19.11 -20.09 -17.81
CA LEU A 805 -18.96 -19.01 -18.80
C LEU A 805 -19.52 -19.33 -20.20
N ASN A 806 -19.79 -20.61 -20.51
CA ASN A 806 -20.24 -21.05 -21.83
C ASN A 806 -21.66 -21.65 -21.84
N THR A 807 -22.14 -22.21 -20.73
CA THR A 807 -23.45 -22.88 -20.65
C THR A 807 -24.55 -22.04 -19.99
N LYS A 808 -24.18 -21.13 -19.08
CA LYS A 808 -25.15 -20.39 -18.24
C LYS A 808 -25.44 -19.01 -18.81
N LYS A 809 -26.68 -18.55 -18.59
CA LYS A 809 -27.07 -17.17 -18.88
C LYS A 809 -26.51 -16.24 -17.80
N TRP A 810 -25.67 -15.30 -18.20
CA TRP A 810 -25.20 -14.21 -17.33
C TRP A 810 -26.04 -12.96 -17.54
N PRO A 811 -26.14 -12.05 -16.56
CA PRO A 811 -26.67 -10.72 -16.80
C PRO A 811 -25.74 -9.91 -17.72
N ALA A 812 -26.34 -9.01 -18.49
CA ALA A 812 -25.62 -7.94 -19.17
C ALA A 812 -25.38 -6.78 -18.18
N ASP A 813 -24.17 -6.24 -18.19
CA ASP A 813 -23.76 -5.02 -17.50
C ASP A 813 -24.22 -4.85 -16.04
N ASP A 814 -24.16 -5.93 -15.25
CA ASP A 814 -24.44 -5.97 -13.81
C ASP A 814 -23.38 -5.28 -12.93
N LYS A 815 -22.30 -4.75 -13.52
CA LYS A 815 -21.30 -3.97 -12.79
C LYS A 815 -21.88 -2.62 -12.38
N GLY A 816 -22.25 -2.52 -11.10
CA GLY A 816 -22.56 -1.27 -10.44
C GLY A 816 -21.32 -0.39 -10.19
N PRO A 817 -21.50 0.75 -9.49
CA PRO A 817 -20.38 1.55 -9.01
C PRO A 817 -19.49 0.74 -8.05
N ASP A 818 -18.23 1.15 -7.87
CA ASP A 818 -17.39 0.59 -6.80
C ASP A 818 -17.99 0.97 -5.44
N LYS A 819 -18.53 -0.03 -4.74
CA LYS A 819 -19.17 0.13 -3.44
C LYS A 819 -18.17 0.22 -2.29
N LYS A 820 -16.87 0.03 -2.55
CA LYS A 820 -15.82 0.27 -1.57
C LYS A 820 -15.88 1.73 -1.11
N PRO A 821 -15.93 2.03 0.21
CA PRO A 821 -15.93 3.41 0.69
C PRO A 821 -14.72 4.18 0.18
N LYS A 822 -14.94 5.29 -0.53
CA LYS A 822 -13.86 6.10 -1.17
C LYS A 822 -12.87 6.66 -0.16
N GLU A 823 -13.37 7.06 1.00
CA GLU A 823 -12.58 7.53 2.14
C GLU A 823 -11.90 6.38 2.92
N GLY A 824 -12.20 5.13 2.57
CA GLY A 824 -11.96 3.94 3.38
C GLY A 824 -12.89 3.83 4.59
N TYR A 825 -13.12 2.60 5.02
CA TYR A 825 -13.85 2.27 6.23
C TYR A 825 -13.02 2.63 7.49
N VAL A 826 -13.68 3.07 8.55
CA VAL A 826 -13.04 3.37 9.84
C VAL A 826 -13.53 2.35 10.86
N PRO A 827 -12.68 1.38 11.28
CA PRO A 827 -13.04 0.46 12.35
C PRO A 827 -13.39 1.24 13.63
N PRO A 828 -14.46 0.87 14.36
CA PRO A 828 -14.67 1.32 15.73
C PRO A 828 -13.38 1.16 16.53
N LYS A 829 -13.00 2.20 17.29
CA LYS A 829 -11.81 2.15 18.14
C LYS A 829 -11.93 0.95 19.06
N SER A 830 -11.04 -0.03 18.89
CA SER A 830 -11.11 -1.29 19.61
C SER A 830 -11.09 -1.02 21.11
N ALA A 831 -12.16 -1.40 21.81
CA ALA A 831 -12.27 -1.32 23.26
C ALA A 831 -11.46 -2.44 23.93
N VAL A 832 -10.17 -2.53 23.59
CA VAL A 832 -9.21 -3.31 24.37
C VAL A 832 -9.12 -2.65 25.75
N PRO A 833 -9.39 -3.36 26.85
CA PRO A 833 -9.14 -2.83 28.18
C PRO A 833 -7.64 -2.60 28.33
N THR A 834 -7.20 -1.34 28.32
CA THR A 834 -5.84 -0.98 28.72
C THR A 834 -5.73 -1.20 30.22
N ASN A 835 -5.36 -2.42 30.63
CA ASN A 835 -5.04 -2.77 32.02
C ASN A 835 -3.69 -2.15 32.44
N SER A 836 -3.67 -0.82 32.41
CA SER A 836 -2.67 0.08 32.96
C SER A 836 -3.45 1.19 33.66
N THR A 837 -3.39 1.24 34.99
CA THR A 837 -4.36 1.92 35.85
C THR A 837 -4.52 3.40 35.51
N VAL A 838 -5.72 3.81 35.06
CA VAL A 838 -6.00 5.21 34.70
C VAL A 838 -6.27 6.04 35.95
N THR A 839 -5.28 6.84 36.37
CA THR A 839 -5.50 8.02 37.21
C THR A 839 -5.39 9.27 36.34
N GLY A 840 -6.54 9.86 36.02
CA GLY A 840 -6.61 10.95 35.04
C GLY A 840 -6.01 12.26 35.53
N SER A 841 -5.43 13.03 34.61
CA SER A 841 -5.21 14.47 34.76
C SER A 841 -5.72 15.23 33.55
N LYS A 842 -6.31 16.40 33.80
CA LYS A 842 -7.17 17.11 32.85
C LYS A 842 -6.37 17.66 31.67
N ARG A 843 -6.74 17.26 30.44
CA ARG A 843 -6.51 18.10 29.26
C ARG A 843 -7.27 19.41 29.45
N ARG A 844 -6.62 20.54 29.17
CA ARG A 844 -7.28 21.82 28.95
C ARG A 844 -6.95 22.23 27.51
N SER A 845 -7.95 22.37 26.66
CA SER A 845 -7.78 22.94 25.33
C SER A 845 -7.42 24.42 25.45
N MET A 846 -6.63 24.90 24.49
CA MET A 846 -6.43 26.33 24.23
C MET A 846 -6.67 26.57 22.75
N ASP A 847 -7.95 26.50 22.38
CA ASP A 847 -8.45 27.29 21.26
C ASP A 847 -8.60 28.73 21.75
N SER A 848 -8.12 29.70 20.98
CA SER A 848 -8.25 31.12 21.30
C SER A 848 -8.33 31.95 20.02
N GLU A 849 -9.55 32.13 19.52
CA GLU A 849 -9.86 33.24 18.62
C GLU A 849 -9.93 34.57 19.41
N PRO A 850 -9.73 35.74 18.76
CA PRO A 850 -9.50 37.00 19.47
C PRO A 850 -10.81 37.73 19.83
N GLU A 851 -10.96 38.12 21.10
CA GLU A 851 -11.97 39.10 21.51
C GLU A 851 -11.49 40.54 21.28
N GLU A 852 -12.40 41.39 20.80
CA GLU A 852 -12.14 42.82 20.55
C GLU A 852 -12.13 43.63 21.86
N GLN A 853 -11.26 44.65 21.94
CA GLN A 853 -11.30 45.64 23.03
C GLN A 853 -12.00 46.94 22.61
N PRO A 854 -13.10 47.32 23.29
CA PRO A 854 -13.60 48.69 23.30
C PRO A 854 -13.24 49.43 24.60
N GLY A 855 -13.05 50.75 24.51
CA GLY A 855 -13.33 51.66 25.63
C GLY A 855 -12.20 52.02 26.60
N ALA A 856 -11.18 52.75 26.14
CA ALA A 856 -10.30 53.50 27.05
C ALA A 856 -11.09 54.62 27.77
N THR A 857 -11.11 54.64 29.10
CA THR A 857 -11.58 55.79 29.89
C THR A 857 -10.57 56.23 30.95
N LYS A 858 -10.49 57.55 31.14
CA LYS A 858 -9.51 58.23 32.00
C LYS A 858 -9.93 58.18 33.47
N ARG A 859 -8.96 58.16 34.38
CA ARG A 859 -8.97 59.04 35.56
C ARG A 859 -7.55 59.45 35.95
N SER A 860 -7.44 60.55 36.69
CA SER A 860 -6.17 61.26 36.93
C SER A 860 -6.06 61.71 38.38
N ARG A 861 -4.81 61.79 38.87
CA ARG A 861 -4.41 62.21 40.23
C ARG A 861 -4.92 61.25 41.33
N THR A 862 -4.26 61.17 42.47
CA THR A 862 -3.12 61.95 43.00
C THR A 862 -1.84 61.13 43.10
#